data_AF-A0A947B8K8-F1
#
_entry.id   AF-A0A947B8K8-F1
#
_cell.length_a   1.000
_cell.length_b   1.000
_cell.length_c   1.000
_cell.angle_alpha   90.00
_cell.angle_beta   90.00
_cell.angle_gamma   90.00
#
_symmetry.space_group_name_H-M   'P 1'
#
loop_
_entity.id
_entity.type
_entity.pdbx_description
1 polymer ?
#
loop_
_entity_poly.entity_id
_entity_poly.type
_entity_poly.pdbx_seq_one_letter_code
_entity_poly.pdbx_strand_id
1 'polypeptide(L)'
;MNPLLLIFGLLGAGAAKSGLRGDSSGPPVRGIGRNDRNDIAPTDDDDTEPAGDFGADDPATDDDDSAPSGVSTGGTDTPDGTDTTTDTSTDTSGSTGKPTADTGDTVPTSGSGDSTSGGTGSTDGTTGSTGDTGSTGGTTGSTGDAGSTGGTTGSTGGSTGSTGTTGGTTGSTGGTTGSTGGTTGSTGGTATGTGSSGHTMGNTTPSVQPPGTGASQAQIDSFLTQLAAQPETHIHGTGSSMAGEHTAALNLVPRGASSHVAIGDGDWFDPATWSGGQVPGDGAKVLIPEGVTVNYGGVSNASLFTLRVDGVLDFETNVDSKMVFDTVVVSPSGHLIIGTPTDPVDPNVDIDLIVANNGPIDTNWDPMLLSRGIVAHGGTSIHGAVKDSHEKVADDPLTGDTSVKFAGVPQGWEVGDTIVIAGTHYDGYSWDNSIGAVRFHPPEDEVRVITGIDADGRVHFNQPLAFDHDAPRTDLQTSVANYTRNVSIETENAASAEVYERGHVMFMHSDNVDVRYAEFHELGRTDKSQISQSADSFGQTSFDSNVQGRYALHLHRTGTSDPNDPAIVTGNAVYGSPGWGYVHHDSNAILDNNASYDTFGAGFVAETGNEIGAWNDNIAIFAQGVSWDIPKDGQHLSTFDTGKTGDGFWFQGRMVSSTDNIAASVNTGFVYFHRDGNNGMIDFDASLFPYSEALLNNPTTTADLTPILTFDGNETFAAKQGLHIVKSGPNQGHDVWSELSDFTAWSVVSGAHLEYTSHYILRDFDLVSRVHHPFTVYSNGIHLGTNASDITIIDANVDGFKDGIDLNKTFVDGAGNTNTIPA
;
A
#
# COMPACT_ATOMS: atom_id res chain seq x y z
N MET A 1 -10.51 -26.67 -27.56
CA MET A 1 -11.28 -26.40 -28.80
C MET A 1 -12.60 -25.80 -28.35
N ASN A 2 -13.02 -24.59 -28.69
CA ASN A 2 -12.51 -23.58 -29.65
C ASN A 2 -12.61 -22.16 -28.97
N PRO A 3 -12.14 -21.04 -29.57
CA PRO A 3 -10.88 -20.45 -29.14
C PRO A 3 -10.92 -18.94 -28.79
N LEU A 4 -9.77 -18.41 -28.35
CA LEU A 4 -9.45 -16.98 -28.32
C LEU A 4 -9.77 -16.27 -29.66
N LEU A 5 -10.08 -14.97 -29.58
CA LEU A 5 -9.95 -14.05 -30.71
C LEU A 5 -9.49 -12.66 -30.23
N LEU A 6 -8.25 -12.28 -30.58
CA LEU A 6 -7.82 -10.87 -30.61
C LEU A 6 -8.63 -10.12 -31.68
N ILE A 7 -9.08 -8.89 -31.36
CA ILE A 7 -9.19 -7.82 -32.37
C ILE A 7 -8.65 -6.52 -31.78
N PHE A 8 -7.53 -6.07 -32.33
CA PHE A 8 -7.03 -4.70 -32.24
C PHE A 8 -7.70 -3.82 -33.30
N GLY A 9 -7.93 -2.54 -32.95
CA GLY A 9 -7.69 -1.43 -33.87
C GLY A 9 -8.91 -0.69 -34.45
N LEU A 10 -8.82 0.65 -34.41
CA LEU A 10 -9.00 1.52 -35.59
C LEU A 10 -8.60 2.99 -35.30
N LEU A 11 -7.28 3.27 -35.30
CA LEU A 11 -6.79 4.63 -35.58
C LEU A 11 -6.66 4.80 -37.11
N GLY A 12 -7.31 5.82 -37.66
CA GLY A 12 -7.41 6.05 -39.10
C GLY A 12 -6.26 6.89 -39.68
N ALA A 13 -5.35 6.26 -40.43
CA ALA A 13 -4.33 6.99 -41.19
C ALA A 13 -4.85 7.51 -42.55
N GLY A 14 -4.98 8.84 -42.68
CA GLY A 14 -5.26 9.52 -43.95
C GLY A 14 -3.99 9.96 -44.68
N ALA A 15 -3.75 9.48 -45.90
CA ALA A 15 -2.48 9.66 -46.61
C ALA A 15 -2.48 10.75 -47.70
N ALA A 16 -1.43 11.58 -47.73
CA ALA A 16 -0.87 12.30 -48.91
C ALA A 16 0.45 13.02 -48.51
N LYS A 17 1.51 13.17 -49.30
CA LYS A 17 1.85 12.69 -50.67
C LYS A 17 3.38 12.81 -50.90
N SER A 18 3.90 12.00 -51.83
CA SER A 18 5.19 12.12 -52.57
C SER A 18 5.87 13.50 -52.65
N GLY A 19 7.21 13.67 -52.66
CA GLY A 19 8.34 12.73 -52.79
C GLY A 19 9.32 13.18 -53.91
N LEU A 20 10.59 12.72 -53.92
CA LEU A 20 11.48 12.69 -55.12
C LEU A 20 12.82 11.93 -54.85
N ARG A 21 13.48 11.47 -55.93
CA ARG A 21 14.69 10.60 -55.91
C ARG A 21 16.00 11.37 -56.10
N GLY A 22 17.11 10.79 -55.62
CA GLY A 22 18.49 11.05 -56.07
C GLY A 22 19.38 9.81 -55.83
N ASP A 23 20.23 9.43 -56.78
CA ASP A 23 20.96 8.14 -56.85
C ASP A 23 22.43 8.39 -57.23
N SER A 24 23.39 7.69 -56.61
CA SER A 24 24.71 7.36 -57.23
C SER A 24 25.60 6.40 -56.40
N SER A 25 25.65 5.13 -56.83
CA SER A 25 26.86 4.28 -57.06
C SER A 25 28.18 4.42 -56.24
N GLY A 26 28.72 3.27 -55.77
CA GLY A 26 30.12 3.09 -55.29
C GLY A 26 31.19 3.01 -56.41
N PRO A 27 32.32 2.24 -56.32
CA PRO A 27 32.41 0.90 -55.71
C PRO A 27 33.84 0.62 -55.04
N PRO A 28 34.49 -0.59 -54.98
CA PRO A 28 35.32 -1.01 -53.82
C PRO A 28 36.79 -1.42 -54.16
N VAL A 29 37.56 -2.05 -53.23
CA VAL A 29 38.57 -3.14 -53.52
C VAL A 29 39.35 -3.64 -52.26
N ARG A 30 39.42 -5.00 -52.10
CA ARG A 30 40.43 -5.93 -51.49
C ARG A 30 41.27 -5.53 -50.23
N GLY A 31 41.70 -6.42 -49.33
CA GLY A 31 41.72 -7.90 -49.28
C GLY A 31 43.16 -8.47 -49.19
N ILE A 32 43.34 -9.63 -48.51
CA ILE A 32 44.61 -10.36 -48.14
C ILE A 32 45.10 -10.02 -46.71
N GLY A 33 45.46 -10.97 -45.83
CA GLY A 33 45.56 -12.44 -45.99
C GLY A 33 45.74 -13.23 -44.67
N ARG A 34 45.71 -14.57 -44.77
CA ARG A 34 45.77 -15.54 -43.65
C ARG A 34 47.21 -15.82 -43.18
N ASN A 35 47.35 -16.40 -41.98
CA ASN A 35 48.29 -17.53 -41.80
C ASN A 35 47.83 -18.52 -40.71
N ASP A 36 47.96 -19.81 -41.04
CA ASP A 36 47.49 -21.00 -40.32
C ASP A 36 48.27 -21.38 -39.03
N ARG A 37 47.64 -22.29 -38.24
CA ARG A 37 48.22 -23.40 -37.44
C ARG A 37 48.90 -23.07 -36.09
N ASN A 38 48.60 -23.79 -34.99
CA ASN A 38 48.58 -25.26 -34.85
C ASN A 38 47.67 -25.76 -33.69
N ASP A 39 47.14 -26.98 -33.81
CA ASP A 39 46.56 -27.75 -32.70
C ASP A 39 47.64 -28.35 -31.77
N ILE A 40 47.29 -28.64 -30.51
CA ILE A 40 47.62 -29.86 -29.73
C ILE A 40 46.96 -29.77 -28.33
N ALA A 41 46.36 -30.89 -27.90
CA ALA A 41 45.96 -31.22 -26.53
C ALA A 41 45.98 -32.76 -26.39
N PRO A 42 45.79 -33.35 -25.19
CA PRO A 42 46.23 -32.95 -23.85
C PRO A 42 47.21 -34.01 -23.27
N THR A 43 47.58 -33.89 -21.99
CA THR A 43 48.11 -35.01 -21.20
C THR A 43 47.50 -34.99 -19.80
N ASP A 44 46.83 -36.08 -19.43
CA ASP A 44 46.49 -36.39 -18.04
C ASP A 44 47.76 -36.67 -17.24
N ASP A 45 47.75 -36.39 -15.94
CA ASP A 45 48.23 -37.34 -14.94
C ASP A 45 47.51 -37.09 -13.59
N ASP A 46 47.32 -38.18 -12.86
CA ASP A 46 46.51 -38.34 -11.64
C ASP A 46 47.26 -37.86 -10.38
N ASP A 47 46.54 -37.47 -9.31
CA ASP A 47 46.92 -37.72 -7.90
C ASP A 47 45.93 -37.09 -6.87
N THR A 48 44.97 -37.91 -6.45
CA THR A 48 44.50 -38.07 -5.04
C THR A 48 43.97 -36.88 -4.22
N GLU A 49 42.64 -36.91 -4.00
CA GLU A 49 41.86 -36.46 -2.83
C GLU A 49 42.52 -36.71 -1.45
N PRO A 50 42.18 -35.90 -0.42
CA PRO A 50 41.12 -36.36 0.49
C PRO A 50 40.11 -35.29 0.95
N ALA A 51 38.83 -35.60 0.73
CA ALA A 51 37.63 -35.04 1.35
C ALA A 51 37.80 -34.57 2.81
N GLY A 52 37.27 -33.36 3.07
CA GLY A 52 37.10 -32.76 4.39
C GLY A 52 35.67 -32.25 4.59
N ASP A 53 34.93 -33.00 5.39
CA ASP A 53 33.69 -32.68 6.11
C ASP A 53 33.33 -31.18 6.27
N PHE A 54 32.21 -30.74 5.67
CA PHE A 54 31.60 -29.43 5.93
C PHE A 54 30.51 -29.57 6.99
N GLY A 55 30.92 -29.50 8.26
CA GLY A 55 29.99 -29.29 9.37
C GLY A 55 29.56 -27.82 9.45
N ALA A 56 28.26 -27.59 9.60
CA ALA A 56 27.73 -26.27 9.97
C ALA A 56 27.98 -25.99 11.45
N ASP A 57 28.31 -24.74 11.79
CA ASP A 57 27.84 -23.98 12.96
C ASP A 57 28.62 -22.64 13.11
N ASP A 58 28.03 -21.70 13.87
CA ASP A 58 28.59 -20.42 14.36
C ASP A 58 28.60 -19.21 13.38
N PRO A 59 28.57 -17.95 13.87
CA PRO A 59 27.33 -17.18 13.78
C PRO A 59 27.48 -15.81 13.11
N ALA A 60 26.36 -15.21 12.71
CA ALA A 60 26.32 -13.82 12.25
C ALA A 60 26.75 -12.87 13.38
N THR A 61 27.73 -12.01 13.08
CA THR A 61 28.10 -10.88 13.93
C THR A 61 27.58 -9.61 13.25
N ASP A 62 26.84 -8.80 14.00
CA ASP A 62 26.46 -7.44 13.56
C ASP A 62 27.74 -6.60 13.36
N ASP A 63 27.91 -6.05 12.16
CA ASP A 63 28.80 -4.93 11.92
C ASP A 63 27.96 -3.64 11.79
N ASP A 64 28.12 -2.78 12.80
CA ASP A 64 27.38 -1.54 13.05
C ASP A 64 28.10 -0.36 12.35
N ASP A 65 27.53 0.12 11.24
CA ASP A 65 28.08 1.22 10.43
C ASP A 65 27.63 2.60 10.97
N SER A 66 27.87 2.85 12.25
CA SER A 66 27.56 4.14 12.91
C SER A 66 28.72 5.14 12.88
N ALA A 67 28.49 6.28 12.23
CA ALA A 67 29.47 7.36 12.11
C ALA A 67 29.72 8.08 13.45
N PRO A 68 30.99 8.36 13.84
CA PRO A 68 31.28 8.87 15.19
C PRO A 68 31.06 10.38 15.35
N SER A 69 30.04 10.77 16.11
CA SER A 69 29.92 12.11 16.70
C SER A 69 30.96 12.31 17.82
N GLY A 70 31.83 13.31 17.73
CA GLY A 70 32.93 13.51 18.69
C GLY A 70 32.75 14.67 19.67
N VAL A 71 32.96 14.41 20.98
CA VAL A 71 33.20 15.39 22.08
C VAL A 71 33.99 14.70 23.22
N SER A 72 34.86 15.33 24.04
CA SER A 72 35.97 16.27 23.83
C SER A 72 36.69 16.51 25.18
N THR A 73 38.02 16.31 25.31
CA THR A 73 38.80 16.82 26.47
C THR A 73 40.26 17.19 26.14
N GLY A 74 40.74 18.34 26.64
CA GLY A 74 42.15 18.73 26.61
C GLY A 74 42.39 20.23 26.37
N GLY A 75 42.09 21.09 27.35
CA GLY A 75 42.25 22.55 27.22
C GLY A 75 43.65 23.09 27.56
N THR A 76 43.94 24.33 27.15
CA THR A 76 44.95 25.23 27.75
C THR A 76 44.51 26.70 27.59
N ASP A 77 44.93 27.56 28.53
CA ASP A 77 44.49 28.95 28.68
C ASP A 77 45.05 29.96 27.64
N THR A 78 44.29 30.99 27.26
CA THR A 78 44.45 32.40 27.75
C THR A 78 43.57 33.41 26.97
N PRO A 79 43.29 34.63 27.52
CA PRO A 79 42.19 35.49 27.05
C PRO A 79 42.56 36.87 26.47
N ASP A 80 41.80 37.33 25.47
CA ASP A 80 41.44 38.73 25.16
C ASP A 80 40.37 38.68 24.04
N GLY A 81 39.42 39.61 23.85
CA GLY A 81 39.13 40.86 24.54
C GLY A 81 37.75 41.38 24.11
N THR A 82 37.31 42.49 24.71
CA THR A 82 35.96 43.08 24.53
C THR A 82 35.74 43.76 23.17
N ASP A 83 34.53 43.66 22.61
CA ASP A 83 33.87 44.84 22.04
C ASP A 83 32.33 44.78 22.19
N THR A 84 31.70 45.96 22.23
CA THR A 84 30.29 46.19 22.48
C THR A 84 29.75 47.25 21.52
N THR A 85 28.85 46.90 20.61
CA THR A 85 27.97 47.88 19.96
C THR A 85 26.56 47.35 19.76
N THR A 86 25.62 48.00 20.44
CA THR A 86 24.19 48.02 20.16
C THR A 86 23.90 48.70 18.81
N ASP A 87 22.89 48.22 18.08
CA ASP A 87 22.00 49.12 17.34
C ASP A 87 20.55 48.61 17.37
N THR A 88 19.60 49.51 17.16
CA THR A 88 18.18 49.34 17.46
C THR A 88 17.27 49.97 16.39
N SER A 89 16.40 49.15 15.79
CA SER A 89 15.13 49.57 15.18
C SER A 89 14.24 48.33 15.04
N THR A 90 13.09 48.16 15.71
CA THR A 90 11.78 48.83 15.52
C THR A 90 11.29 48.73 14.07
N ASP A 91 10.49 47.74 13.66
CA ASP A 91 9.10 47.38 14.05
C ASP A 91 8.03 48.00 13.12
N THR A 92 7.26 47.12 12.47
CA THR A 92 5.81 47.16 12.12
C THR A 92 5.52 46.00 11.14
N SER A 93 5.05 44.83 11.57
CA SER A 93 3.63 44.41 11.66
C SER A 93 3.00 43.90 10.34
N GLY A 94 2.41 42.69 10.22
CA GLY A 94 2.34 41.56 11.17
C GLY A 94 1.19 40.56 10.89
N SER A 95 1.16 39.44 11.64
CA SER A 95 0.07 38.43 11.75
C SER A 95 -0.23 37.55 10.52
N THR A 96 -0.54 36.25 10.62
CA THR A 96 -1.07 35.43 11.75
C THR A 96 -0.36 34.07 11.89
N GLY A 97 -0.34 33.47 13.09
CA GLY A 97 0.15 32.09 13.31
C GLY A 97 -0.66 31.32 14.36
N LYS A 98 -0.35 30.02 14.55
CA LYS A 98 -0.85 29.13 15.61
C LYS A 98 0.35 28.69 16.48
N PRO A 99 0.23 28.58 17.83
CA PRO A 99 1.41 28.59 18.70
C PRO A 99 1.96 27.20 19.09
N THR A 100 3.26 27.13 19.31
CA THR A 100 3.93 26.02 20.01
C THR A 100 3.87 26.22 21.53
N ALA A 101 3.78 25.12 22.28
CA ALA A 101 3.80 25.12 23.75
C ALA A 101 5.16 24.63 24.27
N ASP A 102 5.91 25.52 24.92
CA ASP A 102 7.09 25.20 25.72
C ASP A 102 6.69 25.06 27.20
N THR A 103 7.03 23.95 27.83
CA THR A 103 6.85 23.72 29.27
C THR A 103 8.17 23.39 29.94
N GLY A 104 8.94 24.41 30.27
CA GLY A 104 9.91 24.31 31.35
C GLY A 104 9.21 24.25 32.70
N ASP A 105 9.45 23.20 33.50
CA ASP A 105 9.17 23.22 34.94
C ASP A 105 10.36 22.71 35.77
N THR A 106 10.38 23.15 37.02
CA THR A 106 11.53 23.19 37.92
C THR A 106 11.47 22.07 38.96
N VAL A 107 12.62 21.44 39.18
CA VAL A 107 12.82 20.41 40.21
C VAL A 107 12.81 21.01 41.62
N PRO A 108 12.17 20.33 42.59
CA PRO A 108 12.72 20.28 43.95
C PRO A 108 12.98 18.84 44.44
N THR A 109 14.17 18.63 45.02
CA THR A 109 14.67 17.34 45.50
C THR A 109 14.34 17.06 46.98
N SER A 110 13.81 15.86 47.28
CA SER A 110 13.98 15.16 48.57
C SER A 110 13.43 13.72 48.45
N GLY A 111 13.98 12.65 49.03
CA GLY A 111 15.20 12.51 49.83
C GLY A 111 15.06 11.42 50.91
N SER A 112 15.82 10.31 50.77
CA SER A 112 16.10 9.26 51.78
C SER A 112 15.01 8.20 52.10
N GLY A 113 15.40 6.92 52.12
CA GLY A 113 14.53 5.80 52.55
C GLY A 113 15.10 4.38 52.35
N ASP A 114 16.28 4.07 52.89
CA ASP A 114 16.88 2.72 52.88
C ASP A 114 16.09 1.70 53.74
N SER A 115 15.90 0.46 53.25
CA SER A 115 16.03 -0.75 54.09
C SER A 115 16.10 -2.04 53.27
N THR A 116 16.72 -3.05 53.86
CA THR A 116 17.14 -4.32 53.22
C THR A 116 16.44 -5.55 53.81
N SER A 117 16.76 -6.72 53.23
CA SER A 117 16.54 -8.10 53.72
C SER A 117 15.20 -8.76 53.38
N GLY A 118 15.28 -10.06 53.08
CA GLY A 118 14.15 -10.97 52.94
C GLY A 118 14.36 -12.25 53.76
N GLY A 119 13.43 -13.20 53.66
CA GLY A 119 13.64 -14.57 54.12
C GLY A 119 12.44 -15.26 54.78
N THR A 120 12.04 -16.40 54.19
CA THR A 120 11.27 -17.53 54.78
C THR A 120 9.78 -17.30 55.12
N GLY A 121 8.85 -18.23 54.84
CA GLY A 121 8.90 -19.50 54.09
C GLY A 121 7.62 -20.36 54.20
N SER A 122 7.44 -21.32 53.27
CA SER A 122 6.59 -22.57 53.20
C SER A 122 5.43 -22.78 54.22
N THR A 123 4.28 -23.39 53.88
CA THR A 123 4.06 -24.73 53.28
C THR A 123 2.65 -24.86 52.64
N ASP A 124 2.21 -25.90 51.89
CA ASP A 124 2.80 -26.96 51.02
C ASP A 124 1.62 -27.60 50.21
N GLY A 125 1.85 -28.29 49.07
CA GLY A 125 0.78 -29.03 48.35
C GLY A 125 1.13 -29.60 46.96
N THR A 126 1.73 -30.80 46.91
CA THR A 126 2.37 -31.39 45.71
C THR A 126 1.61 -32.54 45.01
N THR A 127 1.64 -32.60 43.67
CA THR A 127 1.69 -33.80 42.78
C THR A 127 1.81 -33.30 41.32
N GLY A 128 2.57 -33.86 40.37
CA GLY A 128 3.54 -34.96 40.31
C GLY A 128 4.01 -35.11 38.84
N SER A 129 5.28 -35.47 38.56
CA SER A 129 5.89 -35.37 37.22
C SER A 129 6.28 -36.71 36.58
N THR A 130 6.06 -36.83 35.25
CA THR A 130 6.64 -37.78 34.25
C THR A 130 6.11 -37.35 32.86
N GLY A 131 6.83 -37.43 31.73
CA GLY A 131 8.20 -37.88 31.41
C GLY A 131 8.30 -38.19 29.90
N ASP A 132 9.50 -38.11 29.29
CA ASP A 132 9.71 -38.32 27.85
C ASP A 132 9.41 -39.75 27.37
N THR A 133 8.98 -39.88 26.11
CA THR A 133 9.13 -41.14 25.33
C THR A 133 9.49 -40.85 23.88
N GLY A 134 10.54 -41.50 23.39
CA GLY A 134 11.07 -41.32 22.04
C GLY A 134 10.70 -42.41 21.03
N SER A 135 11.51 -42.43 19.96
CA SER A 135 11.41 -43.25 18.75
C SER A 135 11.13 -44.76 18.94
N THR A 136 10.37 -45.32 18.00
CA THR A 136 10.42 -46.75 17.66
C THR A 136 10.55 -46.95 16.15
N GLY A 137 11.70 -47.46 15.70
CA GLY A 137 11.87 -48.02 14.35
C GLY A 137 11.68 -49.54 14.34
N GLY A 138 11.29 -50.10 13.18
CA GLY A 138 11.15 -51.54 12.98
C GLY A 138 11.15 -51.91 11.49
N THR A 139 12.24 -52.54 11.03
CA THR A 139 12.45 -53.03 9.64
C THR A 139 11.66 -54.33 9.40
N THR A 140 11.53 -54.95 8.20
CA THR A 140 12.53 -55.19 7.13
C THR A 140 11.83 -55.82 5.90
N GLY A 141 12.34 -55.64 4.66
CA GLY A 141 11.82 -56.38 3.49
C GLY A 141 12.41 -56.02 2.11
N SER A 142 13.64 -56.45 1.82
CA SER A 142 14.31 -56.38 0.48
C SER A 142 13.57 -57.18 -0.61
N THR A 143 13.84 -57.13 -1.93
CA THR A 143 15.02 -56.73 -2.75
C THR A 143 14.60 -56.65 -4.24
N GLY A 144 15.34 -55.96 -5.13
CA GLY A 144 15.19 -56.13 -6.58
C GLY A 144 15.92 -55.10 -7.46
N ASP A 145 17.01 -55.50 -8.11
CA ASP A 145 17.98 -54.60 -8.76
C ASP A 145 17.66 -54.08 -10.18
N ALA A 146 18.21 -52.89 -10.43
CA ALA A 146 18.89 -52.38 -11.64
C ALA A 146 18.57 -52.91 -13.06
N GLY A 147 18.40 -51.97 -13.99
CA GLY A 147 18.47 -52.21 -15.43
C GLY A 147 18.77 -50.93 -16.23
N SER A 148 20.06 -50.58 -16.36
CA SER A 148 20.51 -49.49 -17.26
C SER A 148 20.87 -50.03 -18.64
N THR A 149 20.35 -49.41 -19.70
CA THR A 149 21.00 -49.32 -21.03
C THR A 149 20.53 -48.05 -21.73
N GLY A 150 21.46 -47.24 -22.23
CA GLY A 150 21.15 -46.00 -22.95
C GLY A 150 20.90 -46.17 -24.44
N GLY A 151 20.54 -45.07 -25.10
CA GLY A 151 20.40 -44.98 -26.55
C GLY A 151 20.28 -43.52 -26.99
N THR A 152 21.24 -43.04 -27.77
CA THR A 152 21.35 -41.63 -28.21
C THR A 152 20.61 -41.35 -29.52
N THR A 153 20.55 -40.06 -29.88
CA THR A 153 20.29 -39.46 -31.22
C THR A 153 18.86 -39.43 -31.77
N GLY A 154 18.52 -38.28 -32.36
CA GLY A 154 17.65 -38.23 -33.55
C GLY A 154 16.56 -37.16 -33.59
N SER A 155 16.92 -35.89 -33.83
CA SER A 155 15.93 -34.90 -34.30
C SER A 155 15.56 -35.15 -35.76
N THR A 156 14.28 -35.12 -36.11
CA THR A 156 13.75 -34.62 -37.40
C THR A 156 12.22 -34.49 -37.35
N GLY A 157 11.67 -33.40 -37.91
CA GLY A 157 10.23 -33.14 -37.92
C GLY A 157 9.46 -33.80 -39.07
N GLY A 158 8.13 -33.67 -39.06
CA GLY A 158 7.28 -34.17 -40.15
C GLY A 158 5.79 -33.86 -39.94
N SER A 159 5.29 -32.83 -40.61
CA SER A 159 3.86 -32.51 -40.67
C SER A 159 3.11 -33.41 -41.65
N THR A 160 2.03 -34.06 -41.18
CA THR A 160 0.82 -34.50 -41.92
C THR A 160 -0.21 -34.89 -40.85
N GLY A 161 -1.50 -34.53 -40.89
CA GLY A 161 -2.32 -34.07 -42.01
C GLY A 161 -3.33 -35.16 -42.38
N SER A 162 -4.52 -35.16 -41.77
CA SER A 162 -5.64 -36.01 -42.21
C SER A 162 -7.01 -35.36 -41.92
N THR A 163 -7.92 -35.57 -42.86
CA THR A 163 -9.23 -34.93 -43.03
C THR A 163 -10.40 -35.75 -42.46
N GLY A 164 -11.50 -35.13 -42.03
CA GLY A 164 -12.62 -35.87 -41.42
C GLY A 164 -14.01 -35.21 -41.34
N THR A 165 -14.48 -34.55 -42.39
CA THR A 165 -15.90 -34.42 -42.82
C THR A 165 -17.04 -34.09 -41.83
N THR A 166 -17.71 -33.00 -42.17
CA THR A 166 -19.05 -32.49 -41.81
C THR A 166 -20.19 -33.51 -41.71
N GLY A 167 -21.11 -33.28 -40.78
CA GLY A 167 -22.49 -33.78 -40.81
C GLY A 167 -23.40 -32.88 -39.97
N GLY A 168 -24.43 -32.29 -40.58
CA GLY A 168 -25.37 -31.39 -39.90
C GLY A 168 -26.82 -31.85 -40.04
N THR A 169 -27.71 -31.31 -39.22
CA THR A 169 -29.17 -31.44 -39.38
C THR A 169 -29.89 -30.13 -39.04
N THR A 170 -30.95 -29.86 -39.79
CA THR A 170 -31.78 -28.65 -39.76
C THR A 170 -32.94 -28.78 -38.78
N GLY A 171 -33.42 -27.64 -38.26
CA GLY A 171 -34.60 -27.59 -37.38
C GLY A 171 -35.96 -27.59 -38.11
N SER A 172 -37.05 -27.44 -37.35
CA SER A 172 -38.37 -27.06 -37.88
C SER A 172 -39.30 -26.46 -36.81
N THR A 173 -40.44 -25.94 -37.26
CA THR A 173 -41.26 -24.87 -36.66
C THR A 173 -42.64 -25.29 -36.11
N GLY A 174 -43.21 -24.49 -35.20
CA GLY A 174 -44.65 -24.43 -34.88
C GLY A 174 -44.93 -24.15 -33.39
N GLY A 175 -45.98 -23.45 -32.95
CA GLY A 175 -47.04 -22.76 -33.68
C GLY A 175 -48.30 -22.51 -32.83
N THR A 176 -48.40 -21.31 -32.20
CA THR A 176 -49.62 -20.60 -31.75
C THR A 176 -50.79 -21.34 -31.05
N THR A 177 -51.17 -20.93 -29.83
CA THR A 177 -52.37 -20.10 -29.49
C THR A 177 -52.58 -20.03 -27.97
N GLY A 178 -53.21 -18.97 -27.47
CA GLY A 178 -53.18 -18.61 -26.03
C GLY A 178 -54.46 -18.86 -25.23
N SER A 179 -54.39 -18.56 -23.94
CA SER A 179 -55.55 -18.18 -23.10
C SER A 179 -55.10 -17.30 -21.92
N THR A 180 -56.06 -16.66 -21.25
CA THR A 180 -55.92 -15.43 -20.46
C THR A 180 -55.73 -15.60 -18.94
N GLY A 181 -54.99 -14.66 -18.33
CA GLY A 181 -55.38 -14.02 -17.05
C GLY A 181 -54.45 -14.23 -15.86
N GLY A 182 -54.11 -13.14 -15.14
CA GLY A 182 -53.44 -13.18 -13.84
C GLY A 182 -52.40 -12.07 -13.66
N THR A 183 -52.70 -11.11 -12.79
CA THR A 183 -51.99 -9.87 -12.44
C THR A 183 -50.62 -10.01 -11.77
N THR A 184 -49.95 -8.85 -11.64
CA THR A 184 -48.79 -8.50 -10.76
C THR A 184 -47.46 -9.18 -11.03
N GLY A 185 -46.53 -8.41 -11.59
CA GLY A 185 -45.09 -8.67 -11.58
C GLY A 185 -44.34 -7.37 -11.29
N SER A 186 -43.57 -7.34 -10.20
CA SER A 186 -42.59 -6.30 -9.92
C SER A 186 -41.33 -6.56 -10.74
N THR A 187 -40.65 -5.51 -11.20
CA THR A 187 -39.38 -5.62 -11.93
C THR A 187 -38.22 -5.24 -11.02
N GLY A 188 -37.73 -6.20 -10.23
CA GLY A 188 -36.36 -6.19 -9.71
C GLY A 188 -35.49 -7.06 -10.62
N GLY A 189 -34.41 -6.50 -11.16
CA GLY A 189 -33.50 -7.22 -12.05
C GLY A 189 -32.64 -8.21 -11.28
N THR A 190 -32.71 -9.50 -11.61
CA THR A 190 -31.79 -10.50 -11.06
C THR A 190 -30.40 -10.28 -11.63
N ALA A 191 -29.46 -9.80 -10.79
CA ALA A 191 -28.03 -9.93 -11.07
C ALA A 191 -27.70 -11.42 -11.18
N THR A 192 -27.10 -11.83 -12.29
CA THR A 192 -26.69 -13.22 -12.51
C THR A 192 -25.34 -13.46 -11.86
N GLY A 193 -25.34 -14.17 -10.72
CA GLY A 193 -24.12 -14.46 -9.98
C GLY A 193 -23.07 -15.21 -10.81
N THR A 194 -21.89 -14.60 -10.92
CA THR A 194 -20.62 -15.29 -11.13
C THR A 194 -20.26 -16.03 -9.84
N GLY A 195 -19.78 -17.27 -9.95
CA GLY A 195 -19.61 -18.14 -8.79
C GLY A 195 -18.28 -17.90 -8.07
N SER A 196 -18.31 -17.14 -6.97
CA SER A 196 -17.25 -17.23 -5.95
C SER A 196 -17.23 -18.64 -5.37
N SER A 197 -16.05 -19.26 -5.33
CA SER A 197 -15.85 -20.61 -4.77
C SER A 197 -15.49 -20.57 -3.29
N GLY A 198 -16.19 -19.74 -2.51
CA GLY A 198 -16.02 -19.65 -1.06
C GLY A 198 -16.23 -21.00 -0.37
N HIS A 199 -15.18 -21.50 0.29
CA HIS A 199 -15.21 -22.75 1.06
C HIS A 199 -16.15 -22.65 2.27
N THR A 200 -17.44 -22.96 2.07
CA THR A 200 -18.44 -22.97 3.15
C THR A 200 -18.20 -24.11 4.13
N MET A 201 -17.35 -23.91 5.13
CA MET A 201 -17.24 -24.81 6.28
C MET A 201 -18.49 -24.68 7.14
N GLY A 202 -19.40 -25.64 6.97
CA GLY A 202 -20.78 -25.52 7.45
C GLY A 202 -20.94 -25.50 8.97
N ASN A 203 -21.34 -24.36 9.51
CA ASN A 203 -22.11 -24.26 10.74
C ASN A 203 -23.30 -23.28 10.56
N THR A 204 -24.22 -23.63 9.65
CA THR A 204 -25.44 -22.84 9.41
C THR A 204 -26.40 -22.95 10.58
N THR A 205 -26.17 -22.15 11.62
CA THR A 205 -27.23 -21.73 12.54
C THR A 205 -28.34 -21.11 11.68
N PRO A 206 -29.62 -21.51 11.81
CA PRO A 206 -30.68 -20.94 10.99
C PRO A 206 -30.77 -19.43 11.22
N SER A 207 -30.67 -18.64 10.15
CA SER A 207 -30.73 -17.18 10.25
C SER A 207 -32.09 -16.73 10.77
N VAL A 208 -32.06 -15.81 11.74
CA VAL A 208 -33.26 -15.34 12.42
C VAL A 208 -34.06 -14.49 11.43
N GLN A 209 -35.16 -15.03 10.91
CA GLN A 209 -35.91 -14.39 9.84
C GLN A 209 -36.60 -13.10 10.32
N PRO A 210 -36.43 -11.97 9.59
CA PRO A 210 -37.10 -10.72 9.90
C PRO A 210 -38.63 -10.88 9.78
N PRO A 211 -39.43 -10.27 10.67
CA PRO A 211 -40.87 -10.48 10.70
C PRO A 211 -41.64 -9.72 9.61
N GLY A 212 -40.99 -8.78 8.92
CA GLY A 212 -41.53 -7.95 7.85
C GLY A 212 -42.23 -6.68 8.35
N THR A 213 -42.38 -5.71 7.44
CA THR A 213 -43.11 -4.46 7.71
C THR A 213 -44.59 -4.76 8.08
N GLY A 214 -45.09 -4.10 9.13
CA GLY A 214 -46.45 -4.32 9.63
C GLY A 214 -46.64 -5.56 10.51
N ALA A 215 -45.57 -6.23 10.93
CA ALA A 215 -45.63 -7.30 11.93
C ALA A 215 -46.24 -6.83 13.27
N SER A 216 -46.86 -7.75 14.00
CA SER A 216 -47.35 -7.45 15.36
C SER A 216 -46.21 -7.32 16.36
N GLN A 217 -46.39 -6.51 17.41
CA GLN A 217 -45.37 -6.31 18.45
C GLN A 217 -44.83 -7.62 19.02
N ALA A 218 -45.68 -8.63 19.24
CA ALA A 218 -45.24 -9.94 19.74
C ALA A 218 -44.33 -10.71 18.77
N GLN A 219 -44.45 -10.48 17.45
CA GLN A 219 -43.52 -11.03 16.46
C GLN A 219 -42.19 -10.28 16.50
N ILE A 220 -42.23 -8.95 16.63
CA ILE A 220 -41.03 -8.09 16.76
C ILE A 220 -40.26 -8.45 18.04
N ASP A 221 -40.93 -8.54 19.20
CA ASP A 221 -40.32 -8.91 20.47
C ASP A 221 -39.66 -10.31 20.41
N SER A 222 -40.32 -11.26 19.74
CA SER A 222 -39.80 -12.61 19.51
C SER A 222 -38.60 -12.62 18.55
N PHE A 223 -38.60 -11.77 17.53
CA PHE A 223 -37.50 -11.60 16.60
C PHE A 223 -36.27 -11.02 17.31
N LEU A 224 -36.43 -9.90 18.01
CA LEU A 224 -35.37 -9.24 18.77
C LEU A 224 -34.74 -10.18 19.82
N THR A 225 -35.57 -10.99 20.50
CA THR A 225 -35.09 -11.98 21.49
C THR A 225 -34.21 -13.06 20.86
N GLN A 226 -34.55 -13.53 19.65
CA GLN A 226 -33.77 -14.53 18.93
C GLN A 226 -32.47 -13.92 18.36
N LEU A 227 -32.57 -12.72 17.77
CA LEU A 227 -31.45 -11.98 17.19
C LEU A 227 -30.39 -11.62 18.24
N ALA A 228 -30.81 -11.19 19.43
CA ALA A 228 -29.91 -10.91 20.56
C ALA A 228 -29.24 -12.17 21.15
N ALA A 229 -29.77 -13.36 20.84
CA ALA A 229 -29.22 -14.66 21.26
C ALA A 229 -28.49 -15.40 20.13
N GLN A 230 -28.42 -14.83 18.92
CA GLN A 230 -27.72 -15.41 17.78
C GLN A 230 -26.21 -15.39 18.03
N PRO A 231 -25.51 -16.55 17.93
CA PRO A 231 -24.05 -16.59 18.05
C PRO A 231 -23.39 -15.83 16.90
N GLU A 232 -22.20 -15.30 17.13
CA GLU A 232 -21.42 -14.66 16.06
C GLU A 232 -20.84 -15.68 15.08
N THR A 233 -20.81 -15.31 13.81
CA THR A 233 -20.34 -16.16 12.71
C THR A 233 -18.83 -16.10 12.61
N HIS A 234 -18.14 -17.04 13.25
CA HIS A 234 -16.69 -17.19 13.10
C HIS A 234 -16.34 -17.87 11.77
N ILE A 235 -15.74 -17.13 10.84
CA ILE A 235 -15.24 -17.67 9.56
C ILE A 235 -13.81 -18.22 9.66
N HIS A 236 -13.07 -17.83 10.70
CA HIS A 236 -11.71 -18.31 10.97
C HIS A 236 -11.70 -19.50 11.94
N GLY A 237 -10.72 -20.40 11.77
CA GLY A 237 -10.45 -21.44 12.77
C GLY A 237 -10.00 -20.83 14.11
N THR A 238 -10.37 -21.46 15.23
CA THR A 238 -10.16 -20.93 16.60
C THR A 238 -8.70 -20.79 17.05
N GLY A 239 -7.73 -21.08 16.18
CA GLY A 239 -6.29 -20.87 16.41
C GLY A 239 -5.64 -19.95 15.38
N SER A 240 -6.42 -19.30 14.50
CA SER A 240 -5.92 -18.28 13.58
C SER A 240 -5.72 -16.95 14.31
N SER A 241 -4.67 -16.20 13.99
CA SER A 241 -4.45 -14.84 14.52
C SER A 241 -5.61 -13.89 14.18
N MET A 242 -6.24 -14.06 13.02
CA MET A 242 -7.43 -13.31 12.59
C MET A 242 -8.64 -13.46 13.55
N ALA A 243 -8.75 -14.59 14.26
CA ALA A 243 -9.92 -14.88 15.09
C ALA A 243 -10.08 -13.90 16.28
N GLY A 244 -8.97 -13.36 16.80
CA GLY A 244 -8.99 -12.36 17.87
C GLY A 244 -9.55 -11.02 17.40
N GLU A 245 -9.01 -10.51 16.30
CA GLU A 245 -9.42 -9.24 15.67
C GLU A 245 -10.89 -9.30 15.23
N HIS A 246 -11.29 -10.38 14.55
CA HIS A 246 -12.67 -10.66 14.16
C HIS A 246 -13.64 -10.57 15.36
N THR A 247 -13.25 -11.16 16.49
CA THR A 247 -14.07 -11.15 17.71
C THR A 247 -14.14 -9.76 18.32
N ALA A 248 -13.04 -9.00 18.28
CA ALA A 248 -13.02 -7.61 18.74
C ALA A 248 -13.96 -6.71 17.91
N ALA A 249 -13.91 -6.80 16.58
CA ALA A 249 -14.77 -6.02 15.67
C ALA A 249 -16.27 -6.24 15.98
N LEU A 250 -16.71 -7.49 16.10
CA LEU A 250 -18.11 -7.80 16.40
C LEU A 250 -18.52 -7.44 17.84
N ASN A 251 -17.58 -7.45 18.78
CA ASN A 251 -17.82 -7.02 20.17
C ASN A 251 -18.02 -5.49 20.33
N LEU A 252 -17.60 -4.68 19.35
CA LEU A 252 -17.97 -3.25 19.31
C LEU A 252 -19.49 -3.07 19.12
N VAL A 253 -20.11 -4.00 18.38
CA VAL A 253 -21.48 -3.92 17.88
C VAL A 253 -22.36 -5.14 18.25
N PRO A 254 -22.46 -5.54 19.53
CA PRO A 254 -23.19 -6.75 19.90
C PRO A 254 -24.70 -6.58 19.65
N ARG A 255 -25.33 -7.53 18.94
CA ARG A 255 -26.74 -7.44 18.50
C ARG A 255 -27.70 -7.05 19.62
N GLY A 256 -27.52 -7.62 20.80
CA GLY A 256 -28.35 -7.38 21.99
C GLY A 256 -28.22 -5.98 22.63
N ALA A 257 -27.27 -5.15 22.19
CA ALA A 257 -27.13 -3.74 22.62
C ALA A 257 -27.75 -2.74 21.62
N SER A 258 -28.33 -3.23 20.52
CA SER A 258 -28.95 -2.38 19.49
C SER A 258 -30.17 -1.65 20.03
N SER A 259 -30.27 -0.37 19.71
CA SER A 259 -31.40 0.51 20.04
C SER A 259 -32.46 0.58 18.93
N HIS A 260 -32.03 0.43 17.68
CA HIS A 260 -32.85 0.44 16.49
C HIS A 260 -32.46 -0.76 15.64
N VAL A 261 -33.42 -1.61 15.29
CA VAL A 261 -33.20 -2.82 14.49
C VAL A 261 -34.16 -2.78 13.31
N ALA A 262 -33.66 -2.98 12.09
CA ALA A 262 -34.53 -3.09 10.93
C ALA A 262 -35.36 -4.38 11.01
N ILE A 263 -36.69 -4.29 10.80
CA ILE A 263 -37.63 -5.42 10.94
C ILE A 263 -38.06 -6.04 9.61
N GLY A 264 -37.58 -5.50 8.50
CA GLY A 264 -37.82 -5.94 7.12
C GLY A 264 -37.26 -4.91 6.14
N ASP A 265 -37.29 -5.23 4.86
CA ASP A 265 -36.76 -4.34 3.81
C ASP A 265 -37.52 -3.00 3.76
N GLY A 266 -36.80 -1.91 3.50
CA GLY A 266 -37.39 -0.58 3.38
C GLY A 266 -36.39 0.56 3.44
N ASP A 267 -36.89 1.78 3.37
CA ASP A 267 -36.06 2.98 3.33
C ASP A 267 -35.63 3.37 4.75
N TRP A 268 -34.39 3.85 4.91
CA TRP A 268 -33.84 4.28 6.21
C TRP A 268 -34.71 5.34 6.89
N PHE A 269 -35.30 6.23 6.10
CA PHE A 269 -36.10 7.35 6.59
C PHE A 269 -37.60 7.00 6.79
N ASP A 270 -38.05 5.77 6.50
CA ASP A 270 -39.39 5.31 6.90
C ASP A 270 -39.36 4.76 8.34
N PRO A 271 -40.12 5.34 9.30
CA PRO A 271 -40.26 4.76 10.63
C PRO A 271 -40.74 3.30 10.63
N ALA A 272 -41.44 2.83 9.61
CA ALA A 272 -41.94 1.45 9.50
C ALA A 272 -40.85 0.40 9.27
N THR A 273 -39.67 0.80 8.79
CA THR A 273 -38.47 -0.05 8.65
C THR A 273 -37.94 -0.52 10.02
N TRP A 274 -38.18 0.27 11.08
CA TRP A 274 -37.48 0.13 12.36
C TRP A 274 -38.33 -0.43 13.50
N SER A 275 -37.70 -1.26 14.34
CA SER A 275 -38.27 -1.74 15.60
C SER A 275 -38.68 -0.57 16.50
N GLY A 276 -39.97 -0.48 16.85
CA GLY A 276 -40.50 0.62 17.67
C GLY A 276 -41.02 1.82 16.86
N GLY A 277 -40.90 1.79 15.52
CA GLY A 277 -41.54 2.78 14.66
C GLY A 277 -40.89 4.17 14.69
N GLN A 278 -39.56 4.24 14.82
CA GLN A 278 -38.76 5.49 14.87
C GLN A 278 -37.49 5.34 14.02
N VAL A 279 -37.15 6.36 13.24
CA VAL A 279 -35.89 6.43 12.47
C VAL A 279 -34.71 6.66 13.43
N PRO A 280 -33.55 6.02 13.23
CA PRO A 280 -32.35 6.26 14.02
C PRO A 280 -31.97 7.75 14.15
N GLY A 281 -31.71 8.18 15.37
CA GLY A 281 -31.26 9.54 15.72
C GLY A 281 -29.93 9.55 16.46
N ASP A 282 -29.61 10.67 17.11
CA ASP A 282 -28.36 10.85 17.86
C ASP A 282 -28.11 9.75 18.91
N GLY A 283 -26.88 9.24 18.94
CA GLY A 283 -26.46 8.17 19.83
C GLY A 283 -27.06 6.79 19.52
N ALA A 284 -27.77 6.63 18.40
CA ALA A 284 -28.37 5.35 18.04
C ALA A 284 -27.30 4.27 17.82
N LYS A 285 -27.57 3.10 18.38
CA LYS A 285 -26.95 1.82 18.04
C LYS A 285 -27.88 1.10 17.07
N VAL A 286 -27.50 1.02 15.81
CA VAL A 286 -28.33 0.54 14.70
C VAL A 286 -27.89 -0.85 14.26
N LEU A 287 -28.84 -1.70 13.92
CA LEU A 287 -28.60 -3.03 13.34
C LEU A 287 -29.50 -3.27 12.13
N ILE A 288 -28.88 -3.60 11.00
CA ILE A 288 -29.53 -4.14 9.81
C ILE A 288 -29.28 -5.67 9.81
N PRO A 289 -30.28 -6.50 10.16
CA PRO A 289 -30.11 -7.95 10.30
C PRO A 289 -29.88 -8.67 8.97
N GLU A 290 -29.34 -9.89 9.05
CA GLU A 290 -29.22 -10.80 7.89
C GLU A 290 -30.59 -10.99 7.20
N GLY A 291 -30.61 -10.89 5.87
CA GLY A 291 -31.84 -11.00 5.08
C GLY A 291 -32.74 -9.75 5.12
N VAL A 292 -32.23 -8.61 5.56
CA VAL A 292 -32.87 -7.28 5.42
C VAL A 292 -31.99 -6.37 4.56
N THR A 293 -32.61 -5.67 3.60
CA THR A 293 -32.00 -4.58 2.82
C THR A 293 -32.59 -3.24 3.27
N VAL A 294 -31.73 -2.28 3.65
CA VAL A 294 -32.15 -0.91 3.96
C VAL A 294 -31.56 0.06 2.94
N ASN A 295 -32.43 0.80 2.25
CA ASN A 295 -32.03 1.83 1.29
C ASN A 295 -31.70 3.13 2.03
N TYR A 296 -30.63 3.82 1.63
CA TYR A 296 -30.22 5.11 2.19
C TYR A 296 -30.16 6.19 1.10
N GLY A 297 -31.20 7.01 1.01
CA GLY A 297 -31.24 8.20 0.17
C GLY A 297 -31.63 9.42 0.98
N GLY A 298 -30.67 10.29 1.31
CA GLY A 298 -30.93 11.57 1.96
C GLY A 298 -29.90 12.04 2.99
N VAL A 299 -29.95 13.34 3.29
CA VAL A 299 -29.02 14.03 4.19
C VAL A 299 -29.48 13.97 5.65
N SER A 300 -28.68 13.33 6.51
CA SER A 300 -28.86 13.33 7.96
C SER A 300 -27.67 13.98 8.68
N ASN A 301 -27.96 14.70 9.77
CA ASN A 301 -26.94 15.17 10.72
C ASN A 301 -27.07 14.44 12.08
N ALA A 302 -27.86 13.37 12.15
CA ALA A 302 -27.95 12.56 13.36
C ALA A 302 -26.66 11.74 13.53
N SER A 303 -25.96 11.92 14.65
CA SER A 303 -24.69 11.23 14.90
C SER A 303 -24.94 9.86 15.52
N LEU A 304 -24.78 8.80 14.72
CA LEU A 304 -24.96 7.41 15.16
C LEU A 304 -23.79 6.98 16.05
N PHE A 305 -24.05 6.25 17.14
CA PHE A 305 -22.97 5.69 17.96
C PHE A 305 -22.40 4.41 17.34
N THR A 306 -23.27 3.51 16.86
CA THR A 306 -22.82 2.35 16.08
C THR A 306 -23.82 2.01 14.98
N LEU A 307 -23.32 1.51 13.86
CA LEU A 307 -24.11 0.88 12.80
C LEU A 307 -23.54 -0.49 12.48
N ARG A 308 -24.34 -1.54 12.71
CA ARG A 308 -24.03 -2.91 12.34
C ARG A 308 -24.81 -3.33 11.10
N VAL A 309 -24.10 -3.86 10.11
CA VAL A 309 -24.69 -4.41 8.89
C VAL A 309 -24.41 -5.92 8.85
N ASP A 310 -25.43 -6.73 9.15
CA ASP A 310 -25.45 -8.18 8.92
C ASP A 310 -26.18 -8.55 7.62
N GLY A 311 -27.07 -7.66 7.14
CA GLY A 311 -27.79 -7.72 5.86
C GLY A 311 -27.18 -6.78 4.83
N VAL A 312 -27.99 -5.93 4.20
CA VAL A 312 -27.51 -4.98 3.18
C VAL A 312 -27.85 -3.55 3.56
N LEU A 313 -26.86 -2.66 3.49
CA LEU A 313 -27.05 -1.21 3.45
C LEU A 313 -26.70 -0.74 2.04
N ASP A 314 -27.69 -0.16 1.35
CA ASP A 314 -27.60 0.22 -0.06
C ASP A 314 -27.91 1.71 -0.21
N PHE A 315 -26.95 2.51 -0.71
CA PHE A 315 -27.15 3.95 -0.88
C PHE A 315 -27.76 4.28 -2.24
N GLU A 316 -28.74 5.19 -2.27
CA GLU A 316 -29.36 5.64 -3.51
C GLU A 316 -28.36 6.45 -4.35
N THR A 317 -28.02 5.94 -5.54
CA THR A 317 -27.01 6.51 -6.45
C THR A 317 -27.41 7.87 -7.06
N ASN A 318 -28.67 8.29 -6.90
CA ASN A 318 -29.27 9.44 -7.56
C ASN A 318 -29.85 10.50 -6.59
N VAL A 319 -29.50 10.44 -5.29
CA VAL A 319 -29.95 11.37 -4.25
C VAL A 319 -28.82 11.73 -3.27
N ASP A 320 -28.57 13.02 -3.10
CA ASP A 320 -27.58 13.54 -2.13
C ASP A 320 -27.79 12.93 -0.74
N SER A 321 -26.74 12.33 -0.20
CA SER A 321 -26.80 11.53 1.02
C SER A 321 -25.72 11.93 2.00
N LYS A 322 -26.06 11.96 3.30
CA LYS A 322 -25.09 12.24 4.36
C LYS A 322 -25.37 11.40 5.59
N MET A 323 -24.40 10.61 6.03
CA MET A 323 -24.46 9.84 7.27
C MET A 323 -23.35 10.29 8.22
N VAL A 324 -23.70 10.56 9.48
CA VAL A 324 -22.75 10.85 10.55
C VAL A 324 -22.73 9.68 11.53
N PHE A 325 -21.56 9.09 11.79
CA PHE A 325 -21.42 7.92 12.67
C PHE A 325 -20.08 7.91 13.40
N ASP A 326 -20.04 7.35 14.61
CA ASP A 326 -18.75 6.96 15.21
C ASP A 326 -18.23 5.69 14.53
N THR A 327 -18.91 4.54 14.70
CA THR A 327 -18.41 3.24 14.21
C THR A 327 -19.42 2.52 13.30
N VAL A 328 -18.99 2.16 12.08
CA VAL A 328 -19.67 1.19 11.21
C VAL A 328 -18.94 -0.15 11.24
N VAL A 329 -19.68 -1.24 11.42
CA VAL A 329 -19.16 -2.61 11.27
C VAL A 329 -20.05 -3.38 10.30
N VAL A 330 -19.48 -3.78 9.16
CA VAL A 330 -20.11 -4.76 8.25
C VAL A 330 -19.63 -6.14 8.69
N SER A 331 -20.53 -7.02 9.11
CA SER A 331 -20.15 -8.37 9.55
C SER A 331 -19.90 -9.29 8.35
N PRO A 332 -19.36 -10.53 8.51
CA PRO A 332 -19.03 -11.41 7.39
C PRO A 332 -20.19 -11.79 6.45
N SER A 333 -21.45 -11.61 6.87
CA SER A 333 -22.63 -11.81 6.02
C SER A 333 -23.19 -10.51 5.44
N GLY A 334 -22.67 -9.37 5.89
CA GLY A 334 -23.17 -8.05 5.55
C GLY A 334 -22.62 -7.53 4.23
N HIS A 335 -23.33 -6.55 3.66
CA HIS A 335 -22.90 -5.81 2.49
C HIS A 335 -23.10 -4.30 2.67
N LEU A 336 -22.06 -3.53 2.36
CA LEU A 336 -22.12 -2.08 2.17
C LEU A 336 -22.07 -1.80 0.66
N ILE A 337 -23.08 -1.11 0.14
CA ILE A 337 -23.18 -0.74 -1.28
C ILE A 337 -23.36 0.78 -1.38
N ILE A 338 -22.42 1.44 -2.06
CA ILE A 338 -22.45 2.85 -2.42
C ILE A 338 -22.22 2.92 -3.93
N GLY A 339 -23.23 2.53 -4.70
CA GLY A 339 -23.11 2.28 -6.13
C GLY A 339 -22.40 0.96 -6.50
N THR A 340 -22.45 0.61 -7.77
CA THR A 340 -21.92 -0.63 -8.36
C THR A 340 -21.24 -0.34 -9.71
N PRO A 341 -20.46 -1.27 -10.31
CA PRO A 341 -19.83 -1.05 -11.60
C PRO A 341 -20.81 -0.76 -12.76
N THR A 342 -22.09 -1.11 -12.60
CA THR A 342 -23.16 -0.89 -13.60
C THR A 342 -24.14 0.24 -13.22
N ASP A 343 -24.03 0.76 -12.01
CA ASP A 343 -24.88 1.80 -11.43
C ASP A 343 -24.03 2.57 -10.39
N PRO A 344 -23.02 3.35 -10.83
CA PRO A 344 -22.22 4.19 -9.95
C PRO A 344 -23.06 5.39 -9.48
N VAL A 345 -22.60 6.08 -8.43
CA VAL A 345 -23.22 7.33 -7.96
C VAL A 345 -23.17 8.38 -9.08
N ASP A 346 -24.32 8.99 -9.38
CA ASP A 346 -24.48 9.97 -10.45
C ASP A 346 -23.50 11.15 -10.26
N PRO A 347 -22.83 11.67 -11.32
CA PRO A 347 -21.82 12.72 -11.18
C PRO A 347 -22.28 14.07 -10.59
N ASN A 348 -23.56 14.24 -10.30
CA ASN A 348 -24.14 15.46 -9.69
C ASN A 348 -24.79 15.14 -8.34
N VAL A 349 -24.37 14.04 -7.69
CA VAL A 349 -24.89 13.54 -6.43
C VAL A 349 -23.72 13.29 -5.49
N ASP A 350 -23.77 13.91 -4.31
CA ASP A 350 -22.75 13.79 -3.27
C ASP A 350 -23.19 12.80 -2.18
N ILE A 351 -22.31 11.87 -1.80
CA ILE A 351 -22.52 10.92 -0.70
C ILE A 351 -21.42 11.07 0.34
N ASP A 352 -21.78 11.71 1.46
CA ASP A 352 -20.87 12.06 2.55
C ASP A 352 -20.97 11.10 3.76
N LEU A 353 -19.88 10.40 4.07
CA LEU A 353 -19.75 9.52 5.24
C LEU A 353 -18.83 10.15 6.29
N ILE A 354 -19.45 10.81 7.27
CA ILE A 354 -18.75 11.58 8.29
C ILE A 354 -18.45 10.71 9.52
N VAL A 355 -17.18 10.48 9.80
CA VAL A 355 -16.73 9.82 11.03
C VAL A 355 -16.71 10.84 12.17
N ALA A 356 -17.69 10.74 13.06
CA ALA A 356 -17.93 11.67 14.17
C ALA A 356 -16.76 11.73 15.16
N ASN A 357 -16.32 12.94 15.51
CA ASN A 357 -15.32 13.13 16.56
C ASN A 357 -16.01 13.26 17.93
N ASN A 358 -16.19 12.12 18.60
CA ASN A 358 -16.73 12.05 19.97
C ASN A 358 -15.67 12.22 21.07
N GLY A 359 -14.47 12.72 20.76
CA GLY A 359 -13.35 12.85 21.70
C GLY A 359 -12.64 11.51 21.95
N PRO A 360 -11.91 11.34 23.08
CA PRO A 360 -11.19 10.11 23.41
C PRO A 360 -12.05 8.83 23.40
N ILE A 361 -11.51 7.74 22.85
CA ILE A 361 -12.16 6.41 22.80
C ILE A 361 -12.21 5.77 24.20
N ASP A 362 -13.33 5.14 24.57
CA ASP A 362 -13.45 4.34 25.80
C ASP A 362 -12.78 2.97 25.63
N THR A 363 -11.56 2.81 26.14
CA THR A 363 -10.80 1.55 26.03
C THR A 363 -11.36 0.39 26.86
N ASN A 364 -12.42 0.60 27.65
CA ASN A 364 -13.18 -0.50 28.26
C ASN A 364 -14.19 -1.11 27.28
N TRP A 365 -14.72 -0.30 26.35
CA TRP A 365 -15.59 -0.76 25.25
C TRP A 365 -14.74 -1.27 24.09
N ASP A 366 -13.64 -0.58 23.79
CA ASP A 366 -12.74 -0.89 22.68
C ASP A 366 -11.26 -1.03 23.13
N PRO A 367 -10.87 -2.18 23.69
CA PRO A 367 -9.49 -2.42 24.13
C PRO A 367 -8.47 -2.48 22.99
N MET A 368 -8.90 -2.59 21.73
CA MET A 368 -8.03 -2.67 20.55
C MET A 368 -7.96 -1.36 19.76
N LEU A 369 -8.64 -0.31 20.21
CA LEU A 369 -8.79 0.96 19.48
C LEU A 369 -9.25 0.74 18.03
N LEU A 370 -10.14 -0.22 17.78
CA LEU A 370 -10.63 -0.61 16.46
C LEU A 370 -11.89 0.17 16.01
N SER A 371 -12.62 0.77 16.95
CA SER A 371 -13.81 1.61 16.73
C SER A 371 -13.51 2.90 15.93
N ARG A 372 -14.47 3.81 15.85
CA ARG A 372 -14.42 5.09 15.12
C ARG A 372 -13.88 4.99 13.69
N GLY A 373 -14.78 4.80 12.73
CA GLY A 373 -14.47 4.55 11.34
C GLY A 373 -15.33 3.43 10.75
N ILE A 374 -14.88 2.86 9.64
CA ILE A 374 -15.53 1.73 8.97
C ILE A 374 -14.65 0.50 9.11
N VAL A 375 -15.20 -0.58 9.69
CA VAL A 375 -14.57 -1.90 9.74
C VAL A 375 -15.45 -2.87 8.96
N ALA A 376 -15.10 -3.09 7.70
CA ALA A 376 -15.88 -3.88 6.76
C ALA A 376 -15.32 -5.30 6.65
N HIS A 377 -15.97 -6.25 7.32
CA HIS A 377 -15.61 -7.67 7.26
C HIS A 377 -16.38 -8.45 6.19
N GLY A 378 -17.54 -7.93 5.79
CA GLY A 378 -18.35 -8.44 4.68
C GLY A 378 -18.06 -7.72 3.36
N GLY A 379 -18.86 -8.01 2.35
CA GLY A 379 -18.66 -7.47 1.01
C GLY A 379 -18.85 -5.95 0.94
N THR A 380 -17.98 -5.25 0.21
CA THR A 380 -18.11 -3.79 0.04
C THR A 380 -18.00 -3.41 -1.43
N SER A 381 -18.95 -2.61 -1.91
CA SER A 381 -18.90 -1.97 -3.22
C SER A 381 -19.07 -0.46 -3.06
N ILE A 382 -18.12 0.31 -3.58
CA ILE A 382 -18.14 1.78 -3.58
C ILE A 382 -17.76 2.22 -4.99
N HIS A 383 -18.62 2.99 -5.65
CA HIS A 383 -18.45 3.42 -7.03
C HIS A 383 -18.93 4.87 -7.19
N GLY A 384 -18.01 5.82 -7.00
CA GLY A 384 -18.22 7.21 -7.37
C GLY A 384 -18.20 7.44 -8.89
N ALA A 385 -18.34 8.70 -9.28
CA ALA A 385 -18.22 9.13 -10.66
C ALA A 385 -16.77 8.99 -11.17
N VAL A 386 -16.62 8.39 -12.36
CA VAL A 386 -15.31 8.13 -12.98
C VAL A 386 -14.51 9.42 -13.17
N LYS A 387 -13.31 9.46 -12.61
CA LYS A 387 -12.38 10.60 -12.67
C LYS A 387 -10.94 10.10 -12.74
N ASP A 388 -10.10 10.71 -13.57
CA ASP A 388 -8.66 10.43 -13.57
C ASP A 388 -8.03 11.06 -12.31
N SER A 389 -7.24 10.31 -11.54
CA SER A 389 -6.70 10.83 -10.28
C SER A 389 -5.50 11.74 -10.48
N HIS A 390 -4.77 11.64 -11.60
CA HIS A 390 -3.68 12.55 -11.94
C HIS A 390 -3.42 12.63 -13.44
N GLU A 391 -2.74 13.71 -13.84
CA GLU A 391 -2.38 14.00 -15.23
C GLU A 391 -1.03 14.71 -15.32
N LYS A 392 -0.28 14.46 -16.40
CA LYS A 392 1.03 15.09 -16.68
C LYS A 392 0.82 16.41 -17.43
N VAL A 393 1.43 17.51 -16.96
CA VAL A 393 1.34 18.78 -17.68
C VAL A 393 2.10 18.73 -19.02
N ALA A 394 1.68 19.55 -19.98
CA ALA A 394 2.29 19.63 -21.31
C ALA A 394 3.31 20.79 -21.47
N ASP A 395 3.26 21.76 -20.55
CA ASP A 395 4.19 22.89 -20.44
C ASP A 395 4.45 23.14 -18.94
N ASP A 396 5.70 23.46 -18.56
CA ASP A 396 6.10 23.77 -17.18
C ASP A 396 5.30 24.97 -16.60
N PRO A 397 4.53 24.79 -15.50
CA PRO A 397 3.83 25.87 -14.82
C PRO A 397 4.81 26.76 -14.04
N LEU A 398 4.67 28.08 -14.13
CA LEU A 398 5.61 29.02 -13.49
C LEU A 398 4.94 29.93 -12.46
N THR A 399 5.76 30.52 -11.58
CA THR A 399 5.34 31.46 -10.55
C THR A 399 4.49 32.58 -11.15
N GLY A 400 3.28 32.77 -10.61
CA GLY A 400 2.33 33.76 -11.07
C GLY A 400 1.31 33.25 -12.10
N ASP A 401 1.48 32.07 -12.68
CA ASP A 401 0.48 31.46 -13.56
C ASP A 401 -0.80 31.12 -12.80
N THR A 402 -1.95 31.26 -13.46
CA THR A 402 -3.28 30.93 -12.91
C THR A 402 -3.93 29.75 -13.63
N SER A 403 -3.16 29.00 -14.41
CA SER A 403 -3.63 27.82 -15.15
C SER A 403 -2.49 26.85 -15.45
N VAL A 404 -2.75 25.54 -15.37
CA VAL A 404 -1.90 24.50 -15.97
C VAL A 404 -2.46 24.07 -17.33
N LYS A 405 -1.61 23.43 -18.15
CA LYS A 405 -1.95 22.93 -19.48
C LYS A 405 -1.69 21.44 -19.55
N PHE A 406 -2.67 20.66 -19.98
CA PHE A 406 -2.56 19.23 -20.24
C PHE A 406 -2.61 18.93 -21.75
N ALA A 407 -2.28 17.68 -22.13
CA ALA A 407 -2.32 17.21 -23.51
C ALA A 407 -3.76 17.13 -24.08
N GLY A 408 -4.73 16.88 -23.21
CA GLY A 408 -6.17 16.88 -23.47
C GLY A 408 -6.95 17.51 -22.31
N VAL A 409 -8.27 17.36 -22.30
CA VAL A 409 -9.08 17.69 -21.12
C VAL A 409 -9.04 16.46 -20.19
N PRO A 410 -8.57 16.58 -18.93
CA PRO A 410 -8.59 15.48 -17.96
C PRO A 410 -9.99 14.89 -17.77
N GLN A 411 -10.12 13.57 -17.64
CA GLN A 411 -11.44 12.94 -17.56
C GLN A 411 -12.09 13.18 -16.19
N GLY A 412 -13.33 13.67 -16.21
CA GLY A 412 -14.15 13.84 -15.01
C GLY A 412 -13.74 15.00 -14.09
N TRP A 413 -12.70 15.78 -14.42
CA TRP A 413 -12.33 16.96 -13.62
C TRP A 413 -13.36 18.08 -13.79
N GLU A 414 -13.74 18.73 -12.69
CA GLU A 414 -14.81 19.75 -12.67
C GLU A 414 -14.40 21.05 -11.97
N VAL A 415 -15.21 22.10 -12.17
CA VAL A 415 -15.02 23.39 -11.50
C VAL A 415 -15.47 23.27 -10.04
N GLY A 416 -14.53 23.46 -9.11
CA GLY A 416 -14.71 23.22 -7.68
C GLY A 416 -13.79 22.13 -7.13
N ASP A 417 -13.25 21.27 -7.99
CA ASP A 417 -12.31 20.22 -7.58
C ASP A 417 -11.05 20.82 -6.93
N THR A 418 -10.58 20.13 -5.89
CA THR A 418 -9.25 20.36 -5.29
C THR A 418 -8.21 19.54 -6.04
N ILE A 419 -7.17 20.23 -6.50
CA ILE A 419 -6.01 19.65 -7.17
C ILE A 419 -4.72 20.02 -6.44
N VAL A 420 -3.69 19.20 -6.57
CA VAL A 420 -2.32 19.49 -6.10
C VAL A 420 -1.40 19.47 -7.30
N ILE A 421 -0.71 20.58 -7.55
CA ILE A 421 0.41 20.63 -8.50
C ILE A 421 1.65 20.21 -7.72
N ALA A 422 2.31 19.12 -8.14
CA ALA A 422 3.51 18.64 -7.45
C ALA A 422 4.69 19.60 -7.65
N GLY A 423 5.45 19.85 -6.58
CA GLY A 423 6.70 20.61 -6.61
C GLY A 423 7.78 19.88 -7.42
N THR A 424 8.64 20.63 -8.11
CA THR A 424 9.78 20.06 -8.87
C THR A 424 11.11 20.16 -8.13
N HIS A 425 11.11 20.82 -6.97
CA HIS A 425 12.24 20.93 -6.04
C HIS A 425 11.80 20.50 -4.64
N TYR A 426 12.67 19.75 -3.95
CA TYR A 426 12.45 19.29 -2.59
C TYR A 426 13.75 19.25 -1.82
N ASP A 427 13.76 19.85 -0.63
CA ASP A 427 14.90 19.81 0.31
C ASP A 427 14.72 18.81 1.46
N GLY A 428 13.48 18.53 1.85
CA GLY A 428 13.18 17.63 2.98
C GLY A 428 13.94 18.00 4.25
N TYR A 429 14.54 17.02 4.92
CA TYR A 429 15.33 17.25 6.13
C TYR A 429 16.76 17.77 5.85
N SER A 430 16.91 19.05 5.51
CA SER A 430 18.21 19.66 5.19
C SER A 430 18.81 20.49 6.33
N TRP A 431 20.11 20.84 6.22
CA TRP A 431 20.83 21.66 7.20
C TRP A 431 20.52 23.15 7.04
N ASP A 432 19.96 23.77 8.08
CA ASP A 432 19.71 25.21 8.13
C ASP A 432 20.77 25.94 8.99
N ASN A 433 21.58 26.77 8.32
CA ASN A 433 22.60 27.60 8.93
C ASN A 433 22.06 28.66 9.93
N SER A 434 20.79 29.04 9.84
CA SER A 434 20.17 30.03 10.72
C SER A 434 19.92 29.49 12.14
N ILE A 435 19.72 28.17 12.26
CA ILE A 435 19.54 27.46 13.53
C ILE A 435 20.72 26.55 13.89
N GLY A 436 21.61 26.26 12.93
CA GLY A 436 22.78 25.39 13.13
C GLY A 436 22.40 23.92 13.36
N ALA A 437 21.35 23.45 12.69
CA ALA A 437 20.80 22.11 12.83
C ALA A 437 20.10 21.65 11.54
N VAL A 438 19.86 20.35 11.42
CA VAL A 438 18.95 19.80 10.41
C VAL A 438 17.50 20.07 10.83
N ARG A 439 16.65 20.46 9.88
CA ARG A 439 15.20 20.58 10.07
C ARG A 439 14.47 20.14 8.80
N PHE A 440 13.18 19.86 8.93
CA PHE A 440 12.31 19.69 7.78
C PHE A 440 12.08 21.02 7.03
N HIS A 441 12.20 20.98 5.70
CA HIS A 441 11.79 22.02 4.77
C HIS A 441 10.56 21.49 4.00
N PRO A 442 9.41 22.18 4.07
CA PRO A 442 8.22 21.80 3.30
C PRO A 442 8.51 21.74 1.79
N PRO A 443 7.78 20.89 1.04
CA PRO A 443 7.87 20.84 -0.41
C PRO A 443 7.26 22.09 -1.06
N GLU A 444 7.50 22.24 -2.37
CA GLU A 444 6.91 23.29 -3.21
C GLU A 444 5.57 22.85 -3.86
N ASP A 445 4.86 21.90 -3.22
CA ASP A 445 3.55 21.42 -3.68
C ASP A 445 2.46 22.48 -3.48
N GLU A 446 1.57 22.61 -4.45
CA GLU A 446 0.62 23.71 -4.52
C GLU A 446 -0.83 23.23 -4.64
N VAL A 447 -1.53 23.20 -3.50
CA VAL A 447 -2.98 22.94 -3.44
C VAL A 447 -3.74 24.08 -4.10
N ARG A 448 -4.67 23.76 -5.01
CA ARG A 448 -5.47 24.71 -5.79
C ARG A 448 -6.90 24.22 -6.00
N VAL A 449 -7.81 25.15 -6.26
CA VAL A 449 -9.22 24.84 -6.60
C VAL A 449 -9.50 25.26 -8.03
N ILE A 450 -10.05 24.35 -8.84
CA ILE A 450 -10.39 24.60 -10.25
C ILE A 450 -11.49 25.66 -10.35
N THR A 451 -11.30 26.63 -11.24
CA THR A 451 -12.23 27.74 -11.53
C THR A 451 -12.75 27.76 -12.98
N GLY A 452 -12.12 26.99 -13.87
CA GLY A 452 -12.54 26.85 -15.26
C GLY A 452 -11.70 25.82 -16.01
N ILE A 453 -12.29 25.16 -16.99
CA ILE A 453 -11.62 24.18 -17.85
C ILE A 453 -11.92 24.53 -19.31
N ASP A 454 -10.88 24.81 -20.09
CA ASP A 454 -10.98 25.10 -21.51
C ASP A 454 -11.03 23.81 -22.34
N ALA A 455 -11.77 23.83 -23.45
CA ALA A 455 -11.95 22.69 -24.35
C ALA A 455 -10.66 22.22 -25.08
N ASP A 456 -9.53 22.89 -24.86
CA ASP A 456 -8.22 22.48 -25.35
C ASP A 456 -7.38 21.74 -24.30
N GLY A 457 -7.81 21.67 -23.03
CA GLY A 457 -7.05 21.05 -21.94
C GLY A 457 -6.34 22.03 -20.98
N ARG A 458 -6.69 23.32 -20.99
CA ARG A 458 -6.17 24.29 -20.00
C ARG A 458 -7.10 24.36 -18.78
N VAL A 459 -6.56 24.14 -17.59
CA VAL A 459 -7.28 24.15 -16.31
C VAL A 459 -6.86 25.38 -15.51
N HIS A 460 -7.81 26.25 -15.20
CA HIS A 460 -7.62 27.51 -14.47
C HIS A 460 -7.96 27.34 -13.00
N PHE A 461 -7.26 28.03 -12.11
CA PHE A 461 -7.44 27.89 -10.66
C PHE A 461 -7.48 29.21 -9.89
N ASN A 462 -7.94 29.12 -8.64
CA ASN A 462 -8.34 30.24 -7.78
C ASN A 462 -7.22 31.20 -7.33
N GLN A 463 -5.95 30.78 -7.33
CA GLN A 463 -4.81 31.56 -6.83
C GLN A 463 -3.58 31.34 -7.71
N PRO A 464 -2.79 32.39 -8.06
CA PRO A 464 -1.58 32.21 -8.86
C PRO A 464 -0.57 31.29 -8.16
N LEU A 465 0.26 30.58 -8.93
CA LEU A 465 1.37 29.78 -8.39
C LEU A 465 2.38 30.65 -7.64
N ALA A 466 2.91 30.13 -6.55
CA ALA A 466 3.95 30.72 -5.71
C ALA A 466 5.35 30.22 -6.06
N PHE A 467 5.46 29.06 -6.73
CA PHE A 467 6.72 28.43 -7.13
C PHE A 467 6.81 28.22 -8.65
N ASP A 468 8.03 28.03 -9.14
CA ASP A 468 8.29 27.57 -10.51
C ASP A 468 8.32 26.04 -10.48
N HIS A 469 7.44 25.38 -11.24
CA HIS A 469 7.41 23.92 -11.38
C HIS A 469 8.19 23.51 -12.63
N ASP A 470 9.40 24.04 -12.78
CA ASP A 470 10.26 23.81 -13.93
C ASP A 470 10.97 22.46 -13.88
N ALA A 471 11.16 21.84 -15.05
CA ALA A 471 11.85 20.57 -15.18
C ALA A 471 13.30 20.77 -15.69
N PRO A 472 14.25 19.92 -15.28
CA PRO A 472 15.65 20.04 -15.71
C PRO A 472 15.85 19.75 -17.20
N ARG A 473 14.86 19.14 -17.88
CA ARG A 473 14.85 18.87 -19.31
C ARG A 473 13.43 19.01 -19.87
N THR A 474 13.32 19.32 -21.17
CA THR A 474 12.03 19.60 -21.85
C THR A 474 11.15 18.37 -22.11
N ASP A 475 11.65 17.17 -21.84
CA ASP A 475 10.95 15.88 -21.93
C ASP A 475 10.46 15.37 -20.56
N LEU A 476 10.73 16.13 -19.50
CA LEU A 476 10.26 15.91 -18.14
C LEU A 476 9.29 17.05 -17.78
N GLN A 477 8.28 16.75 -16.98
CA GLN A 477 7.24 17.70 -16.56
C GLN A 477 6.70 17.34 -15.17
N THR A 478 6.12 18.28 -14.44
CA THR A 478 5.40 17.95 -13.20
C THR A 478 4.08 17.21 -13.47
N SER A 479 3.55 16.54 -12.44
CA SER A 479 2.22 15.91 -12.44
C SER A 479 1.26 16.70 -11.56
N VAL A 480 -0.03 16.66 -11.88
CA VAL A 480 -1.09 17.31 -11.11
C VAL A 480 -2.14 16.26 -10.75
N ALA A 481 -2.42 16.11 -9.45
CA ALA A 481 -3.38 15.14 -8.95
C ALA A 481 -4.68 15.81 -8.48
N ASN A 482 -5.80 15.11 -8.59
CA ASN A 482 -7.15 15.57 -8.24
C ASN A 482 -7.69 14.74 -7.07
N TYR A 483 -8.07 15.44 -5.99
CA TYR A 483 -8.43 14.82 -4.72
C TYR A 483 -9.93 14.84 -4.43
N THR A 484 -10.75 15.51 -5.25
CA THR A 484 -12.19 15.61 -5.01
C THR A 484 -12.97 14.46 -5.66
N ARG A 485 -13.81 13.76 -4.90
CA ARG A 485 -14.76 12.75 -5.41
C ARG A 485 -16.16 12.99 -4.83
N ASN A 486 -17.19 12.52 -5.53
CA ASN A 486 -18.59 12.66 -5.11
C ASN A 486 -19.05 11.57 -4.12
N VAL A 487 -18.15 10.68 -3.72
CA VAL A 487 -18.33 9.81 -2.55
C VAL A 487 -17.16 10.11 -1.60
N SER A 488 -17.45 10.64 -0.42
CA SER A 488 -16.47 11.07 0.56
C SER A 488 -16.59 10.27 1.86
N ILE A 489 -15.44 9.96 2.48
CA ILE A 489 -15.36 9.46 3.85
C ILE A 489 -14.39 10.40 4.58
N GLU A 490 -14.86 11.13 5.59
CA GLU A 490 -14.07 12.18 6.26
C GLU A 490 -14.10 12.10 7.79
N THR A 491 -13.04 12.58 8.46
CA THR A 491 -13.09 12.85 9.90
C THR A 491 -13.83 14.16 10.19
N GLU A 492 -14.85 14.12 11.06
CA GLU A 492 -15.57 15.31 11.49
C GLU A 492 -14.63 16.35 12.16
N ASN A 493 -14.64 17.59 11.65
CA ASN A 493 -13.80 18.69 12.14
C ASN A 493 -12.28 18.40 12.09
N ALA A 494 -11.82 17.58 11.12
CA ALA A 494 -10.44 17.16 10.88
C ALA A 494 -9.33 18.19 11.21
N ALA A 495 -9.47 19.45 10.76
CA ALA A 495 -8.52 20.54 10.98
C ALA A 495 -8.32 20.94 12.47
N SER A 496 -9.10 20.37 13.37
CA SER A 496 -9.06 20.58 14.82
C SER A 496 -9.15 19.29 15.66
N ALA A 497 -9.31 18.13 15.03
CA ALA A 497 -9.29 16.84 15.71
C ALA A 497 -7.85 16.49 16.11
N GLU A 498 -7.68 15.90 17.29
CA GLU A 498 -6.39 15.30 17.66
C GLU A 498 -6.18 14.02 16.83
N VAL A 499 -4.91 13.63 16.57
CA VAL A 499 -4.60 12.47 15.71
C VAL A 499 -5.32 11.20 16.17
N TYR A 500 -5.28 10.89 17.48
CA TYR A 500 -5.94 9.72 18.05
C TYR A 500 -7.48 9.77 18.01
N GLU A 501 -8.08 10.91 17.65
CA GLU A 501 -9.54 11.08 17.53
C GLU A 501 -10.07 10.85 16.11
N ARG A 502 -9.20 10.72 15.09
CA ARG A 502 -9.59 10.55 13.68
C ARG A 502 -10.25 9.21 13.37
N GLY A 503 -11.01 9.19 12.28
CA GLY A 503 -11.56 7.96 11.68
C GLY A 503 -10.50 7.12 10.96
N HIS A 504 -10.83 5.86 10.65
CA HIS A 504 -10.03 4.99 9.77
C HIS A 504 -10.97 4.12 8.93
N VAL A 505 -10.47 3.55 7.83
CA VAL A 505 -11.21 2.57 7.02
C VAL A 505 -10.39 1.29 6.89
N MET A 506 -10.98 0.18 7.31
CA MET A 506 -10.39 -1.16 7.28
C MET A 506 -11.34 -2.13 6.58
N PHE A 507 -10.92 -2.64 5.43
CA PHE A 507 -11.52 -3.81 4.79
C PHE A 507 -10.81 -5.05 5.32
N MET A 508 -11.54 -5.91 6.00
CA MET A 508 -11.00 -6.86 6.96
C MET A 508 -11.34 -8.29 6.54
N HIS A 509 -10.31 -9.11 6.30
CA HIS A 509 -10.46 -10.57 6.19
C HIS A 509 -11.41 -11.05 5.06
N SER A 510 -11.69 -10.21 4.07
CA SER A 510 -12.43 -10.57 2.84
C SER A 510 -11.88 -9.79 1.65
N ASP A 511 -11.69 -10.51 0.55
CA ASP A 511 -11.30 -10.08 -0.79
C ASP A 511 -12.45 -9.45 -1.61
N ASN A 512 -13.70 -9.61 -1.16
CA ASN A 512 -14.91 -9.05 -1.80
C ASN A 512 -15.05 -7.53 -1.59
N VAL A 513 -14.10 -6.78 -2.15
CA VAL A 513 -13.92 -5.34 -2.00
C VAL A 513 -13.71 -4.74 -3.38
N ASP A 514 -14.61 -3.87 -3.82
CA ASP A 514 -14.46 -3.07 -5.04
C ASP A 514 -14.75 -1.61 -4.72
N VAL A 515 -13.68 -0.80 -4.61
CA VAL A 515 -13.72 0.60 -4.16
C VAL A 515 -13.14 1.48 -5.25
N ARG A 516 -14.01 2.25 -5.92
CA ARG A 516 -13.64 3.12 -7.02
C ARG A 516 -14.12 4.55 -6.87
N TYR A 517 -13.25 5.48 -7.22
CA TYR A 517 -13.53 6.91 -7.31
C TYR A 517 -14.13 7.50 -6.01
N ALA A 518 -13.60 7.10 -4.86
CA ALA A 518 -13.97 7.64 -3.54
C ALA A 518 -12.83 8.48 -2.93
N GLU A 519 -13.20 9.48 -2.13
CA GLU A 519 -12.29 10.35 -1.38
C GLU A 519 -12.22 9.92 0.09
N PHE A 520 -11.00 9.85 0.61
CA PHE A 520 -10.63 9.49 1.97
C PHE A 520 -9.96 10.71 2.60
N HIS A 521 -10.76 11.57 3.23
CA HIS A 521 -10.36 12.91 3.63
C HIS A 521 -10.00 12.97 5.12
N GLU A 522 -8.74 13.26 5.40
CA GLU A 522 -8.21 13.47 6.75
C GLU A 522 -8.51 12.30 7.70
N LEU A 523 -8.30 11.10 7.19
CA LEU A 523 -8.47 9.81 7.87
C LEU A 523 -7.12 9.25 8.36
N GLY A 524 -7.19 8.13 9.08
CA GLY A 524 -6.06 7.52 9.75
C GLY A 524 -5.79 8.12 11.13
N ARG A 525 -5.37 7.28 12.07
CA ARG A 525 -4.94 7.68 13.43
C ARG A 525 -3.75 6.90 13.99
N THR A 526 -3.17 5.97 13.23
CA THR A 526 -1.81 5.48 13.51
C THR A 526 -0.83 6.59 13.13
N ASP A 527 -0.15 7.18 14.11
CA ASP A 527 0.81 8.26 13.92
C ASP A 527 2.18 7.68 13.55
N LYS A 528 2.65 7.87 12.31
CA LYS A 528 3.97 7.39 11.86
C LYS A 528 5.12 8.33 12.23
N SER A 529 4.85 9.51 12.79
CA SER A 529 5.87 10.37 13.39
C SER A 529 6.36 9.84 14.74
N GLN A 530 5.51 9.08 15.44
CA GLN A 530 5.82 8.42 16.71
C GLN A 530 6.05 6.92 16.51
N ILE A 531 6.56 6.21 17.53
CA ILE A 531 6.63 4.74 17.50
C ILE A 531 5.21 4.19 17.55
N SER A 532 4.86 3.34 16.58
CA SER A 532 3.61 2.58 16.57
C SER A 532 3.87 1.11 16.93
N GLN A 533 2.88 0.44 17.53
CA GLN A 533 2.99 -0.97 17.95
C GLN A 533 1.65 -1.70 17.77
N SER A 534 1.69 -3.03 17.77
CA SER A 534 0.49 -3.86 17.84
C SER A 534 -0.28 -3.64 19.14
N ALA A 535 -1.62 -3.80 19.12
CA ALA A 535 -2.48 -3.49 20.26
C ALA A 535 -2.16 -4.32 21.52
N ASP A 536 -1.73 -5.57 21.35
CA ASP A 536 -1.34 -6.50 22.41
C ASP A 536 -0.01 -6.12 23.09
N SER A 537 0.88 -5.41 22.41
CA SER A 537 2.17 -4.94 22.96
C SER A 537 2.01 -3.94 24.12
N PHE A 538 0.87 -3.25 24.22
CA PHE A 538 0.62 -2.27 25.29
C PHE A 538 0.20 -2.92 26.62
N GLY A 539 -0.24 -4.18 26.62
CA GLY A 539 -0.79 -4.89 27.79
C GLY A 539 -2.18 -4.39 28.23
N GLN A 540 -2.36 -3.07 28.33
CA GLN A 540 -3.66 -2.38 28.33
C GLN A 540 -3.50 -1.07 27.56
N THR A 541 -4.38 -0.82 26.59
CA THR A 541 -4.41 0.42 25.81
C THR A 541 -4.99 1.59 26.59
N SER A 542 -4.40 2.76 26.38
CA SER A 542 -4.98 4.08 26.65
C SER A 542 -5.57 4.65 25.36
N PHE A 543 -6.44 5.65 25.46
CA PHE A 543 -7.12 6.25 24.28
C PHE A 543 -6.15 6.90 23.26
N ASP A 544 -4.94 7.22 23.71
CA ASP A 544 -3.82 7.84 22.97
C ASP A 544 -2.71 6.83 22.63
N SER A 545 -2.93 5.53 22.82
CA SER A 545 -1.95 4.50 22.43
C SER A 545 -1.85 4.40 20.92
N ASN A 546 -0.63 4.60 20.39
CA ASN A 546 -0.36 4.58 18.95
C ASN A 546 -0.38 3.15 18.38
N VAL A 547 -1.58 2.62 18.18
CA VAL A 547 -1.84 1.27 17.68
C VAL A 547 -1.74 1.23 16.16
N GLN A 548 -1.02 0.23 15.63
CA GLN A 548 -0.88 -0.05 14.20
C GLN A 548 -2.23 -0.43 13.53
N GLY A 549 -2.33 -0.19 12.22
CA GLY A 549 -3.47 -0.64 11.42
C GLY A 549 -4.68 0.29 11.43
N ARG A 550 -4.53 1.58 11.73
CA ARG A 550 -5.61 2.60 11.68
C ARG A 550 -5.24 3.66 10.65
N TYR A 551 -5.38 3.31 9.38
CA TYR A 551 -4.92 4.12 8.23
C TYR A 551 -6.10 4.67 7.42
N ALA A 552 -5.82 5.50 6.41
CA ALA A 552 -6.87 6.11 5.59
C ALA A 552 -7.64 5.07 4.77
N LEU A 553 -6.93 4.17 4.08
CA LEU A 553 -7.49 2.99 3.41
C LEU A 553 -6.62 1.76 3.69
N HIS A 554 -7.17 0.77 4.41
CA HIS A 554 -6.44 -0.44 4.81
C HIS A 554 -7.14 -1.73 4.34
N LEU A 555 -6.52 -2.47 3.42
CA LEU A 555 -6.84 -3.86 3.11
C LEU A 555 -6.14 -4.76 4.14
N HIS A 556 -6.82 -5.04 5.24
CA HIS A 556 -6.30 -5.82 6.38
C HIS A 556 -6.57 -7.31 6.17
N ARG A 557 -5.57 -8.00 5.62
CA ARG A 557 -5.47 -9.45 5.55
C ARG A 557 -6.62 -10.11 4.78
N THR A 558 -6.93 -9.58 3.58
CA THR A 558 -8.02 -10.08 2.73
C THR A 558 -7.70 -11.44 2.12
N GLY A 559 -6.43 -11.85 2.12
CA GLY A 559 -5.95 -13.16 1.67
C GLY A 559 -5.27 -13.13 0.30
N THR A 560 -4.33 -14.05 0.11
CA THR A 560 -3.48 -14.17 -1.08
C THR A 560 -3.75 -15.45 -1.89
N SER A 561 -4.67 -16.29 -1.43
CA SER A 561 -4.86 -17.66 -1.95
C SER A 561 -5.66 -17.79 -3.25
N ASP A 562 -6.44 -16.78 -3.64
CA ASP A 562 -7.04 -16.73 -4.98
C ASP A 562 -6.46 -15.55 -5.78
N PRO A 563 -5.38 -15.77 -6.56
CA PRO A 563 -4.79 -14.72 -7.38
C PRO A 563 -5.71 -14.21 -8.51
N ASN A 564 -6.87 -14.84 -8.75
CA ASN A 564 -7.79 -14.47 -9.82
C ASN A 564 -8.95 -13.57 -9.36
N ASP A 565 -9.12 -13.38 -8.05
CA ASP A 565 -10.18 -12.57 -7.44
C ASP A 565 -9.56 -11.50 -6.50
N PRO A 566 -8.81 -10.51 -7.04
CA PRO A 566 -8.19 -9.46 -6.25
C PRO A 566 -9.20 -8.44 -5.73
N ALA A 567 -8.95 -7.89 -4.54
CA ALA A 567 -9.59 -6.67 -4.09
C ALA A 567 -9.26 -5.51 -5.04
N ILE A 568 -10.23 -4.67 -5.38
CA ILE A 568 -10.06 -3.57 -6.33
C ILE A 568 -10.10 -2.21 -5.63
N VAL A 569 -9.09 -1.39 -5.89
CA VAL A 569 -8.96 -0.02 -5.38
C VAL A 569 -8.54 0.87 -6.56
N THR A 570 -9.50 1.54 -7.21
CA THR A 570 -9.24 2.30 -8.47
C THR A 570 -9.68 3.75 -8.40
N GLY A 571 -8.88 4.71 -8.88
CA GLY A 571 -9.37 6.09 -9.06
C GLY A 571 -9.61 6.88 -7.77
N ASN A 572 -9.18 6.37 -6.62
CA ASN A 572 -9.47 6.96 -5.30
C ASN A 572 -8.49 8.08 -4.95
N ALA A 573 -8.87 8.89 -3.96
CA ALA A 573 -8.03 9.94 -3.41
C ALA A 573 -7.89 9.80 -1.88
N VAL A 574 -6.66 9.80 -1.36
CA VAL A 574 -6.36 10.00 0.06
C VAL A 574 -5.76 11.40 0.22
N TYR A 575 -6.39 12.24 1.03
CA TYR A 575 -5.94 13.60 1.32
C TYR A 575 -5.77 13.75 2.83
N GLY A 576 -4.53 13.81 3.31
CA GLY A 576 -4.21 13.95 4.74
C GLY A 576 -4.28 12.62 5.50
N SER A 577 -3.12 12.11 5.93
CA SER A 577 -3.01 10.98 6.88
C SER A 577 -1.86 11.17 7.86
N PRO A 578 -2.07 11.02 9.19
CA PRO A 578 -0.98 11.07 10.18
C PRO A 578 -0.08 9.82 10.13
N GLY A 579 -0.41 8.86 9.26
CA GLY A 579 0.38 7.69 8.95
C GLY A 579 0.25 7.35 7.47
N TRP A 580 0.25 6.06 7.17
CA TRP A 580 0.15 5.57 5.80
C TRP A 580 -1.17 5.97 5.12
N GLY A 581 -1.10 6.18 3.80
CA GLY A 581 -2.28 6.43 2.97
C GLY A 581 -3.02 5.14 2.61
N TYR A 582 -2.50 4.43 1.61
CA TYR A 582 -3.01 3.15 1.14
C TYR A 582 -2.18 1.99 1.71
N VAL A 583 -2.85 1.01 2.31
CA VAL A 583 -2.19 -0.12 2.97
C VAL A 583 -2.74 -1.43 2.45
N HIS A 584 -1.83 -2.23 1.92
CA HIS A 584 -2.03 -3.55 1.35
C HIS A 584 -1.27 -4.55 2.23
N HIS A 585 -2.00 -5.42 2.95
CA HIS A 585 -1.42 -6.24 4.02
C HIS A 585 -1.98 -7.66 3.94
N ASP A 586 -1.13 -8.68 3.74
CA ASP A 586 -1.53 -10.11 3.69
C ASP A 586 -2.72 -10.35 2.72
N SER A 587 -2.61 -9.77 1.52
CA SER A 587 -3.73 -9.55 0.58
C SER A 587 -3.32 -9.69 -0.89
N ASN A 588 -4.32 -9.97 -1.75
CA ASN A 588 -4.27 -9.86 -3.21
C ASN A 588 -5.09 -8.65 -3.65
N ALA A 589 -4.47 -7.65 -4.28
CA ALA A 589 -5.17 -6.44 -4.71
C ALA A 589 -4.62 -5.79 -5.98
N ILE A 590 -5.50 -5.04 -6.66
CA ILE A 590 -5.16 -4.11 -7.73
C ILE A 590 -5.41 -2.69 -7.22
N LEU A 591 -4.33 -1.91 -7.09
CA LEU A 591 -4.39 -0.47 -6.84
C LEU A 591 -4.06 0.25 -8.16
N ASP A 592 -5.05 0.87 -8.79
CA ASP A 592 -4.95 1.45 -10.13
C ASP A 592 -5.37 2.93 -10.14
N ASN A 593 -4.53 3.83 -10.66
CA ASN A 593 -4.84 5.26 -10.80
C ASN A 593 -5.37 5.90 -9.49
N ASN A 594 -4.72 5.67 -8.34
CA ASN A 594 -5.06 6.32 -7.07
C ASN A 594 -4.09 7.47 -6.75
N ALA A 595 -4.53 8.46 -5.99
CA ALA A 595 -3.71 9.58 -5.54
C ALA A 595 -3.61 9.66 -4.01
N SER A 596 -2.41 9.83 -3.46
CA SER A 596 -2.19 10.20 -2.05
C SER A 596 -1.54 11.58 -1.93
N TYR A 597 -1.93 12.35 -0.91
CA TYR A 597 -1.32 13.63 -0.53
C TYR A 597 -1.27 13.82 0.99
N ASP A 598 -0.22 14.48 1.47
CA ASP A 598 -0.01 14.87 2.88
C ASP A 598 -0.12 13.65 3.82
N THR A 599 0.72 12.64 3.57
CA THR A 599 0.82 11.43 4.39
C THR A 599 2.07 11.47 5.28
N PHE A 600 2.06 10.75 6.39
CA PHE A 600 3.27 10.55 7.19
C PHE A 600 3.78 9.10 7.06
N GLY A 601 5.08 8.96 6.86
CA GLY A 601 5.75 7.69 6.70
C GLY A 601 5.74 7.18 5.27
N ALA A 602 4.56 6.93 4.68
CA ALA A 602 4.46 6.50 3.29
C ALA A 602 3.09 6.75 2.61
N GLY A 603 3.09 6.97 1.30
CA GLY A 603 1.87 7.07 0.47
C GLY A 603 1.17 5.72 0.27
N PHE A 604 1.92 4.73 -0.21
CA PHE A 604 1.46 3.37 -0.49
C PHE A 604 2.35 2.33 0.20
N VAL A 605 1.75 1.30 0.80
CA VAL A 605 2.46 0.29 1.62
C VAL A 605 1.99 -1.13 1.29
N ALA A 606 2.93 -2.02 0.98
CA ALA A 606 2.77 -3.47 1.05
C ALA A 606 3.46 -3.95 2.33
N GLU A 607 2.68 -4.29 3.36
CA GLU A 607 3.10 -4.25 4.78
C GLU A 607 3.95 -5.46 5.22
N THR A 608 3.64 -6.67 4.76
CA THR A 608 4.15 -7.91 5.39
C THR A 608 4.95 -8.85 4.51
N GLY A 609 4.97 -8.66 3.19
CA GLY A 609 5.90 -9.36 2.29
C GLY A 609 5.30 -10.46 1.44
N ASN A 610 4.13 -10.96 1.80
CA ASN A 610 3.41 -11.97 1.03
C ASN A 610 2.34 -11.38 0.09
N GLU A 611 2.19 -10.05 0.03
CA GLU A 611 1.23 -9.39 -0.83
C GLU A 611 1.47 -9.66 -2.32
N ILE A 612 0.38 -9.83 -3.07
CA ILE A 612 0.40 -10.10 -4.52
C ILE A 612 -0.54 -9.14 -5.26
N GLY A 613 -0.36 -9.02 -6.58
CA GLY A 613 -1.24 -8.23 -7.44
C GLY A 613 -0.49 -7.12 -8.15
N ALA A 614 -1.09 -5.94 -8.27
CA ALA A 614 -0.54 -4.84 -9.06
C ALA A 614 -0.83 -3.46 -8.48
N TRP A 615 0.17 -2.59 -8.53
CA TRP A 615 0.08 -1.15 -8.35
C TRP A 615 0.42 -0.48 -9.68
N ASN A 616 -0.59 0.11 -10.32
CA ASN A 616 -0.48 0.71 -11.65
C ASN A 616 -0.92 2.18 -11.65
N ASP A 617 -0.18 3.07 -12.33
CA ASP A 617 -0.57 4.45 -12.59
C ASP A 617 -0.95 5.27 -11.32
N ASN A 618 -0.44 4.90 -10.14
CA ASN A 618 -0.74 5.62 -8.90
C ASN A 618 0.21 6.80 -8.69
N ILE A 619 -0.23 7.84 -7.99
CA ILE A 619 0.61 8.98 -7.60
C ILE A 619 0.67 9.16 -6.08
N ALA A 620 1.87 9.38 -5.56
CA ALA A 620 2.14 9.79 -4.18
C ALA A 620 2.80 11.16 -4.17
N ILE A 621 2.12 12.18 -3.66
CA ILE A 621 2.65 13.53 -3.49
C ILE A 621 2.82 13.78 -1.98
N PHE A 622 3.98 14.26 -1.55
CA PHE A 622 4.25 14.65 -0.15
C PHE A 622 3.95 13.55 0.90
N ALA A 623 4.91 12.63 1.05
CA ALA A 623 5.01 11.75 2.22
C ALA A 623 6.12 12.26 3.16
N GLN A 624 5.76 12.81 4.33
CA GLN A 624 6.74 13.28 5.31
C GLN A 624 7.35 12.11 6.11
N GLY A 625 8.67 12.07 6.25
CA GLY A 625 9.37 11.08 7.09
C GLY A 625 9.68 11.56 8.51
N VAL A 626 10.11 10.65 9.39
CA VAL A 626 10.58 10.99 10.75
C VAL A 626 11.84 11.88 10.77
N SER A 627 12.70 11.80 9.76
CA SER A 627 14.05 12.38 9.78
C SER A 627 14.70 12.41 8.37
N TRP A 628 15.98 12.81 8.30
CA TRP A 628 16.83 12.64 7.11
C TRP A 628 17.36 11.20 6.95
N ASP A 629 16.94 10.23 7.75
CA ASP A 629 17.51 8.89 7.69
C ASP A 629 17.20 8.21 6.34
N ILE A 630 18.01 7.21 6.00
CA ILE A 630 17.73 6.32 4.87
C ILE A 630 16.76 5.22 5.32
N PRO A 631 15.95 4.65 4.40
CA PRO A 631 15.02 3.56 4.72
C PRO A 631 15.62 2.44 5.58
N LYS A 632 16.88 2.04 5.32
CA LYS A 632 17.63 1.04 6.10
C LYS A 632 17.61 1.27 7.62
N ASP A 633 17.79 2.51 8.07
CA ASP A 633 18.09 2.84 9.47
C ASP A 633 16.95 3.61 10.17
N GLY A 634 15.99 4.16 9.41
CA GLY A 634 14.85 4.91 9.94
C GLY A 634 13.64 4.09 10.43
N GLN A 635 13.75 2.75 10.51
CA GLN A 635 12.64 1.87 10.97
C GLN A 635 12.89 1.26 12.34
N HIS A 636 11.82 0.92 13.08
CA HIS A 636 11.95 0.17 14.34
C HIS A 636 11.65 -1.32 14.11
N LEU A 637 12.68 -2.07 13.72
CA LEU A 637 12.58 -3.50 13.39
C LEU A 637 12.03 -4.37 14.54
N SER A 638 12.29 -4.00 15.81
CA SER A 638 11.82 -4.76 16.98
C SER A 638 10.33 -4.66 17.25
N THR A 639 9.65 -3.66 16.70
CA THR A 639 8.19 -3.47 16.80
C THR A 639 7.49 -3.59 15.43
N PHE A 640 8.24 -4.00 14.40
CA PHE A 640 7.82 -4.02 13.00
C PHE A 640 7.21 -2.68 12.53
N ASP A 641 7.69 -1.56 13.10
CA ASP A 641 7.20 -0.22 12.76
C ASP A 641 8.07 0.33 11.62
N THR A 642 7.66 -0.06 10.41
CA THR A 642 8.28 0.22 9.11
C THR A 642 7.59 1.39 8.40
N GLY A 643 8.04 1.72 7.18
CA GLY A 643 7.42 2.74 6.32
C GLY A 643 7.35 4.11 6.97
N LYS A 644 8.39 4.52 7.70
CA LYS A 644 8.42 5.77 8.49
C LYS A 644 9.23 6.89 7.84
N THR A 645 9.91 6.60 6.75
CA THR A 645 10.99 7.43 6.23
C THR A 645 10.55 8.50 5.23
N GLY A 646 9.26 8.58 4.89
CA GLY A 646 8.70 9.59 4.00
C GLY A 646 8.76 9.12 2.55
N ASP A 647 8.15 7.97 2.30
CA ASP A 647 8.38 7.19 1.08
C ASP A 647 7.13 7.19 0.18
N GLY A 648 7.28 7.35 -1.14
CA GLY A 648 6.13 7.32 -2.05
C GLY A 648 5.46 5.95 -2.04
N PHE A 649 6.27 4.94 -2.34
CA PHE A 649 5.86 3.53 -2.43
C PHE A 649 6.82 2.66 -1.61
N TRP A 650 6.26 1.91 -0.67
CA TRP A 650 7.00 1.08 0.28
C TRP A 650 6.58 -0.39 0.16
N PHE A 651 7.56 -1.27 -0.08
CA PHE A 651 7.36 -2.68 -0.35
C PHE A 651 8.15 -3.55 0.64
N GLN A 652 7.43 -4.33 1.47
CA GLN A 652 7.86 -5.68 1.83
C GLN A 652 7.45 -6.67 0.73
N GLY A 653 6.27 -6.48 0.13
CA GLY A 653 5.71 -7.37 -0.89
C GLY A 653 6.43 -7.25 -2.25
N ARG A 654 7.24 -8.25 -2.61
CA ARG A 654 7.96 -8.30 -3.90
C ARG A 654 7.13 -8.80 -5.09
N MET A 655 6.00 -9.42 -4.79
CA MET A 655 5.08 -10.00 -5.76
C MET A 655 3.95 -9.05 -6.17
N VAL A 656 3.96 -7.82 -5.64
CA VAL A 656 3.20 -6.70 -6.16
C VAL A 656 3.94 -6.15 -7.39
N SER A 657 3.32 -6.22 -8.57
CA SER A 657 3.86 -5.58 -9.78
C SER A 657 3.72 -4.06 -9.68
N SER A 658 4.79 -3.30 -9.91
CA SER A 658 4.81 -1.83 -9.86
C SER A 658 5.00 -1.25 -11.27
N THR A 659 3.95 -0.68 -11.86
CA THR A 659 3.99 -0.11 -13.22
C THR A 659 3.50 1.34 -13.27
N ASP A 660 4.21 2.20 -14.00
CA ASP A 660 3.80 3.58 -14.31
C ASP A 660 3.44 4.48 -13.09
N ASN A 661 3.90 4.15 -11.88
CA ASN A 661 3.59 4.92 -10.67
C ASN A 661 4.52 6.14 -10.53
N ILE A 662 4.02 7.21 -9.93
CA ILE A 662 4.72 8.50 -9.77
C ILE A 662 4.88 8.87 -8.29
N ALA A 663 6.11 9.11 -7.84
CA ALA A 663 6.39 9.63 -6.49
C ALA A 663 7.00 11.05 -6.56
N ALA A 664 6.37 12.01 -5.88
CA ALA A 664 6.76 13.42 -5.90
C ALA A 664 6.86 14.02 -4.50
N SER A 665 7.84 14.89 -4.25
CA SER A 665 7.98 15.61 -2.97
C SER A 665 8.18 14.70 -1.74
N VAL A 666 8.92 13.61 -1.93
CA VAL A 666 9.15 12.52 -0.94
C VAL A 666 10.62 12.40 -0.53
N ASN A 667 10.90 11.78 0.61
CA ASN A 667 12.27 11.39 0.98
C ASN A 667 12.78 10.28 0.03
N THR A 668 12.00 9.21 -0.19
CA THR A 668 12.32 8.16 -1.17
C THR A 668 11.15 7.91 -2.10
N GLY A 669 11.38 7.79 -3.41
CA GLY A 669 10.32 7.40 -4.34
C GLY A 669 9.81 5.99 -4.11
N PHE A 670 10.69 5.01 -4.30
CA PHE A 670 10.38 3.58 -4.20
C PHE A 670 11.33 2.88 -3.22
N VAL A 671 10.78 2.11 -2.28
CA VAL A 671 11.55 1.39 -1.26
C VAL A 671 11.20 -0.09 -1.25
N TYR A 672 12.18 -0.95 -1.54
CA TYR A 672 12.10 -2.40 -1.33
C TYR A 672 12.87 -2.78 -0.06
N PHE A 673 12.18 -2.87 1.07
CA PHE A 673 12.79 -3.07 2.40
C PHE A 673 12.50 -4.47 2.97
N HIS A 674 13.55 -5.27 3.15
CA HIS A 674 13.47 -6.69 3.50
C HIS A 674 14.43 -7.03 4.64
N ARG A 675 14.39 -6.23 5.71
CA ARG A 675 15.04 -6.50 7.00
C ARG A 675 13.93 -6.80 8.02
N ASP A 676 14.13 -7.82 8.85
CA ASP A 676 13.20 -8.17 9.93
C ASP A 676 13.96 -8.30 11.25
N GLY A 677 13.34 -7.83 12.34
CA GLY A 677 13.84 -7.96 13.71
C GLY A 677 12.83 -8.55 14.69
N ASN A 678 11.63 -8.93 14.23
CA ASN A 678 10.55 -9.46 15.07
C ASN A 678 9.76 -10.62 14.41
N ASN A 679 10.20 -11.13 13.26
CA ASN A 679 9.45 -12.11 12.45
C ASN A 679 8.07 -11.57 12.04
N GLY A 680 8.02 -10.29 11.66
CA GLY A 680 6.81 -9.64 11.17
C GLY A 680 6.57 -9.83 9.67
N MET A 681 7.61 -10.17 8.90
CA MET A 681 7.43 -10.57 7.51
C MET A 681 6.78 -11.96 7.42
N ILE A 682 5.86 -12.12 6.48
CA ILE A 682 5.12 -13.35 6.22
C ILE A 682 5.72 -14.06 4.99
N ASP A 683 5.91 -15.38 5.11
CA ASP A 683 6.31 -16.25 4.01
C ASP A 683 5.27 -16.26 2.88
N PHE A 684 5.72 -16.12 1.64
CA PHE A 684 4.91 -16.15 0.43
C PHE A 684 4.79 -17.59 -0.11
N ASP A 685 3.61 -17.98 -0.63
CA ASP A 685 3.40 -19.27 -1.30
C ASP A 685 4.12 -19.28 -2.65
N ALA A 686 5.21 -20.05 -2.74
CA ALA A 686 6.08 -20.08 -3.90
C ALA A 686 5.39 -20.58 -5.18
N SER A 687 4.24 -21.26 -5.07
CA SER A 687 3.45 -21.70 -6.23
C SER A 687 2.72 -20.57 -6.96
N LEU A 688 2.57 -19.41 -6.32
CA LEU A 688 2.05 -18.18 -6.94
C LEU A 688 3.11 -17.49 -7.83
N PHE A 689 4.39 -17.83 -7.68
CA PHE A 689 5.44 -17.30 -8.56
C PHE A 689 5.40 -18.01 -9.94
N PRO A 690 5.36 -17.27 -11.08
CA PRO A 690 5.22 -17.88 -12.41
C PRO A 690 6.26 -18.94 -12.80
N TYR A 691 7.42 -18.95 -12.11
CA TYR A 691 8.50 -19.93 -12.29
C TYR A 691 8.87 -20.59 -10.96
N SER A 692 7.87 -21.04 -10.18
CA SER A 692 8.02 -21.66 -8.85
C SER A 692 9.14 -22.70 -8.73
N GLU A 693 9.42 -23.46 -9.79
CA GLU A 693 10.49 -24.45 -9.85
C GLU A 693 11.90 -23.85 -9.74
N ALA A 694 12.06 -22.59 -10.11
CA ALA A 694 13.30 -21.83 -9.99
C ALA A 694 13.55 -21.34 -8.55
N LEU A 695 12.51 -21.30 -7.70
CA LEU A 695 12.60 -21.11 -6.24
C LEU A 695 12.93 -22.44 -5.52
N LEU A 696 13.71 -23.30 -6.19
CA LEU A 696 14.15 -24.63 -5.76
C LEU A 696 13.05 -25.63 -5.41
N ASN A 697 11.79 -25.38 -5.81
CA ASN A 697 10.60 -26.15 -5.42
C ASN A 697 10.33 -26.14 -3.90
N ASN A 698 10.75 -25.08 -3.20
CA ASN A 698 10.27 -24.83 -1.85
C ASN A 698 8.75 -24.55 -1.88
N PRO A 699 7.98 -24.93 -0.84
CA PRO A 699 6.55 -24.64 -0.79
C PRO A 699 6.26 -23.16 -0.46
N THR A 700 7.16 -22.52 0.31
CA THR A 700 7.15 -21.09 0.61
C THR A 700 8.52 -20.49 0.36
N THR A 701 8.57 -19.17 0.23
CA THR A 701 9.82 -18.41 0.25
C THR A 701 9.64 -17.13 1.06
N THR A 702 10.71 -16.70 1.73
CA THR A 702 10.73 -15.46 2.49
C THR A 702 10.73 -14.26 1.53
N ALA A 703 10.19 -13.13 1.98
CA ALA A 703 10.13 -11.92 1.17
C ALA A 703 11.52 -11.41 0.72
N ASP A 704 12.57 -11.60 1.52
CA ASP A 704 13.94 -11.21 1.14
C ASP A 704 14.57 -12.11 0.06
N LEU A 705 14.17 -13.38 -0.04
CA LEU A 705 14.62 -14.31 -1.08
C LEU A 705 13.74 -14.29 -2.33
N THR A 706 12.58 -13.64 -2.31
CA THR A 706 11.71 -13.53 -3.48
C THR A 706 12.33 -12.56 -4.51
N PRO A 707 12.27 -12.81 -5.83
CA PRO A 707 12.63 -11.81 -6.84
C PRO A 707 11.54 -10.73 -6.94
N ILE A 708 11.89 -9.50 -7.29
CA ILE A 708 10.89 -8.47 -7.61
C ILE A 708 10.22 -8.86 -8.94
N LEU A 709 8.89 -8.98 -8.93
CA LEU A 709 8.14 -9.52 -10.07
C LEU A 709 8.12 -8.57 -11.28
N THR A 710 7.79 -7.29 -11.04
CA THR A 710 7.72 -6.25 -12.07
C THR A 710 8.03 -4.89 -11.44
N PHE A 711 8.91 -4.13 -12.08
CA PHE A 711 9.12 -2.70 -11.81
C PHE A 711 9.44 -2.04 -13.16
N ASP A 712 8.48 -1.31 -13.72
CA ASP A 712 8.53 -0.78 -15.09
C ASP A 712 7.86 0.60 -15.18
N GLY A 713 8.41 1.52 -15.97
CA GLY A 713 7.80 2.85 -16.24
C GLY A 713 7.66 3.81 -15.04
N ASN A 714 8.10 3.42 -13.84
CA ASN A 714 7.91 4.22 -12.62
C ASN A 714 8.75 5.51 -12.63
N GLU A 715 8.24 6.58 -12.02
CA GLU A 715 8.87 7.90 -11.97
C GLU A 715 9.02 8.41 -10.53
N THR A 716 10.16 9.01 -10.21
CA THR A 716 10.36 9.80 -8.98
C THR A 716 10.84 11.21 -9.31
N PHE A 717 10.25 12.23 -8.72
CA PHE A 717 10.82 13.58 -8.78
C PHE A 717 10.72 14.36 -7.48
N ALA A 718 11.52 15.43 -7.38
CA ALA A 718 11.64 16.26 -6.19
C ALA A 718 11.81 15.39 -4.93
N ALA A 719 12.91 14.63 -4.86
CA ALA A 719 13.13 13.67 -3.79
C ALA A 719 14.58 13.61 -3.29
N LYS A 720 14.81 13.05 -2.10
CA LYS A 720 16.19 12.71 -1.68
C LYS A 720 16.69 11.49 -2.45
N GLN A 721 15.92 10.41 -2.53
CA GLN A 721 16.30 9.20 -3.26
C GLN A 721 15.21 8.79 -4.28
N GLY A 722 15.61 8.39 -5.48
CA GLY A 722 14.69 7.81 -6.47
C GLY A 722 14.21 6.42 -6.04
N LEU A 723 15.15 5.49 -5.91
CA LEU A 723 14.93 4.08 -5.56
C LEU A 723 15.90 3.64 -4.44
N HIS A 724 15.39 2.87 -3.48
CA HIS A 724 16.19 2.24 -2.43
C HIS A 724 15.81 0.76 -2.27
N ILE A 725 16.77 -0.16 -2.39
CA ILE A 725 16.58 -1.60 -2.18
C ILE A 725 17.52 -2.07 -1.09
N VAL A 726 16.97 -2.68 -0.04
CA VAL A 726 17.74 -3.24 1.07
C VAL A 726 17.17 -4.59 1.52
N LYS A 727 18.06 -5.56 1.74
CA LYS A 727 17.77 -6.89 2.30
C LYS A 727 18.50 -7.12 3.62
N SER A 728 18.11 -8.19 4.31
CA SER A 728 18.81 -8.81 5.44
C SER A 728 20.27 -9.18 5.12
N GLY A 729 20.53 -9.67 3.91
CA GLY A 729 21.82 -10.15 3.44
C GLY A 729 21.83 -10.44 1.94
N PRO A 730 23.01 -10.50 1.30
CA PRO A 730 23.14 -10.54 -0.16
C PRO A 730 22.80 -11.88 -0.82
N ASN A 731 22.57 -12.93 -0.04
CA ASN A 731 22.19 -14.23 -0.58
C ASN A 731 20.78 -14.14 -1.22
N GLN A 732 20.66 -14.56 -2.47
CA GLN A 732 19.36 -14.67 -3.15
C GLN A 732 18.80 -16.11 -3.11
N GLY A 733 19.62 -17.12 -2.79
CA GLY A 733 19.18 -18.51 -2.67
C GLY A 733 18.81 -19.23 -3.98
N HIS A 734 18.77 -18.52 -5.11
CA HIS A 734 18.40 -19.04 -6.43
C HIS A 734 19.01 -18.20 -7.56
N ASP A 735 19.05 -18.75 -8.79
CA ASP A 735 19.61 -18.08 -9.98
C ASP A 735 18.64 -17.09 -10.67
N VAL A 736 17.42 -16.87 -10.16
CA VAL A 736 16.46 -15.91 -10.74
C VAL A 736 16.88 -14.47 -10.46
N TRP A 737 16.78 -13.61 -11.48
CA TRP A 737 17.11 -12.18 -11.40
C TRP A 737 15.85 -11.34 -11.22
N SER A 738 15.98 -10.25 -10.46
CA SER A 738 15.01 -9.14 -10.46
C SER A 738 15.37 -8.19 -11.59
N GLU A 739 14.48 -7.96 -12.55
CA GLU A 739 14.67 -6.96 -13.61
C GLU A 739 13.80 -5.74 -13.32
N LEU A 740 14.45 -4.58 -13.25
CA LEU A 740 13.82 -3.28 -13.08
C LEU A 740 14.13 -2.48 -14.35
N SER A 741 13.09 -1.99 -15.03
CA SER A 741 13.17 -1.31 -16.32
C SER A 741 12.51 0.07 -16.31
N ASP A 742 12.85 0.89 -17.31
CA ASP A 742 12.23 2.17 -17.65
C ASP A 742 11.98 3.11 -16.46
N PHE A 743 12.92 3.15 -15.50
CA PHE A 743 12.82 3.97 -14.29
C PHE A 743 13.36 5.39 -14.51
N THR A 744 12.54 6.40 -14.25
CA THR A 744 12.97 7.80 -14.33
C THR A 744 13.07 8.42 -12.94
N ALA A 745 14.21 9.04 -12.59
CA ALA A 745 14.33 9.80 -11.33
C ALA A 745 15.01 11.15 -11.55
N TRP A 746 14.32 12.26 -11.33
CA TRP A 746 14.83 13.60 -11.63
C TRP A 746 14.64 14.62 -10.51
N SER A 747 15.51 15.63 -10.45
CA SER A 747 15.61 16.53 -9.29
C SER A 747 15.85 15.77 -7.96
N VAL A 748 16.72 14.75 -8.01
CA VAL A 748 17.04 13.89 -6.86
C VAL A 748 18.46 14.09 -6.30
N VAL A 749 18.66 13.83 -4.99
CA VAL A 749 20.02 13.79 -4.41
C VAL A 749 20.77 12.52 -4.85
N SER A 750 20.08 11.38 -4.87
CA SER A 750 20.60 10.08 -5.31
C SER A 750 19.57 9.35 -6.18
N GLY A 751 20.00 8.74 -7.28
CA GLY A 751 19.09 8.07 -8.22
C GLY A 751 18.61 6.73 -7.69
N ALA A 752 19.49 5.74 -7.60
CA ALA A 752 19.20 4.40 -7.10
C ALA A 752 20.26 3.93 -6.08
N HIS A 753 19.83 3.30 -4.99
CA HIS A 753 20.69 2.73 -3.96
C HIS A 753 20.34 1.26 -3.69
N LEU A 754 21.33 0.37 -3.81
CA LEU A 754 21.16 -1.06 -3.59
C LEU A 754 22.13 -1.56 -2.50
N GLU A 755 21.59 -2.14 -1.44
CA GLU A 755 22.33 -2.67 -0.29
C GLU A 755 21.96 -4.13 0.01
N TYR A 756 22.98 -4.97 0.23
CA TYR A 756 22.82 -6.41 0.51
C TYR A 756 21.99 -7.15 -0.56
N THR A 757 22.22 -6.84 -1.85
CA THR A 757 21.46 -7.40 -2.99
C THR A 757 22.34 -8.22 -3.93
N SER A 758 21.78 -9.27 -4.55
CA SER A 758 22.38 -9.94 -5.71
C SER A 758 21.34 -10.35 -6.76
N HIS A 759 21.78 -10.52 -8.01
CA HIS A 759 20.95 -10.85 -9.19
C HIS A 759 19.91 -9.77 -9.54
N TYR A 760 20.39 -8.55 -9.82
CA TYR A 760 19.53 -7.44 -10.31
C TYR A 760 19.98 -6.96 -11.69
N ILE A 761 19.02 -6.75 -12.59
CA ILE A 761 19.20 -6.01 -13.83
C ILE A 761 18.54 -4.64 -13.64
N LEU A 762 19.32 -3.57 -13.83
CA LEU A 762 18.82 -2.20 -13.93
C LEU A 762 18.92 -1.78 -15.39
N ARG A 763 17.77 -1.67 -16.07
CA ARG A 763 17.66 -1.44 -17.51
C ARG A 763 17.02 -0.07 -17.77
N ASP A 764 17.60 0.69 -18.70
CA ASP A 764 16.99 1.92 -19.23
C ASP A 764 16.60 2.94 -18.13
N PHE A 765 17.40 2.99 -17.06
CA PHE A 765 17.26 3.97 -15.96
C PHE A 765 17.68 5.37 -16.43
N ASP A 766 16.84 6.38 -16.24
CA ASP A 766 17.12 7.77 -16.57
C ASP A 766 17.15 8.65 -15.31
N LEU A 767 18.36 8.98 -14.87
CA LEU A 767 18.62 9.58 -13.56
C LEU A 767 19.22 10.98 -13.74
N VAL A 768 18.55 12.00 -13.18
CA VAL A 768 18.98 13.40 -13.25
C VAL A 768 19.05 14.01 -11.84
N SER A 769 20.26 14.35 -11.39
CA SER A 769 20.40 14.96 -10.06
C SER A 769 19.79 16.37 -10.02
N ARG A 770 19.28 16.77 -8.85
CA ARG A 770 18.99 18.18 -8.56
C ARG A 770 20.28 19.01 -8.59
N VAL A 771 20.14 20.34 -8.62
CA VAL A 771 21.30 21.25 -8.64
C VAL A 771 22.24 20.98 -7.45
N HIS A 772 23.45 20.52 -7.74
CA HIS A 772 24.43 20.16 -6.72
C HIS A 772 24.91 21.39 -5.92
N HIS A 773 24.61 21.42 -4.62
CA HIS A 773 25.11 22.44 -3.72
C HIS A 773 26.53 22.11 -3.21
N PRO A 774 27.42 23.11 -3.04
CA PRO A 774 28.68 22.89 -2.31
C PRO A 774 28.38 22.27 -0.95
N PHE A 775 29.18 21.28 -0.55
CA PHE A 775 29.03 20.49 0.69
C PHE A 775 27.92 19.41 0.70
N THR A 776 27.20 19.16 -0.40
CA THR A 776 26.42 17.91 -0.54
C THR A 776 27.39 16.72 -0.61
N VAL A 777 27.48 15.95 0.48
CA VAL A 777 28.54 14.93 0.66
C VAL A 777 28.30 13.66 -0.17
N TYR A 778 27.03 13.36 -0.43
CA TYR A 778 26.56 12.17 -1.14
C TYR A 778 25.66 12.61 -2.30
N SER A 779 26.05 12.31 -3.54
CA SER A 779 25.30 12.61 -4.75
C SER A 779 25.71 11.57 -5.80
N ASN A 780 25.03 10.44 -5.74
CA ASN A 780 25.36 9.24 -6.52
C ASN A 780 24.20 8.92 -7.46
N GLY A 781 24.47 8.71 -8.75
CA GLY A 781 23.43 8.28 -9.69
C GLY A 781 22.94 6.88 -9.35
N ILE A 782 23.84 5.90 -9.42
CA ILE A 782 23.61 4.53 -8.93
C ILE A 782 24.67 4.20 -7.88
N HIS A 783 24.26 3.84 -6.67
CA HIS A 783 25.17 3.44 -5.58
C HIS A 783 24.97 1.96 -5.23
N LEU A 784 26.04 1.17 -5.32
CA LEU A 784 26.02 -0.26 -4.97
C LEU A 784 26.81 -0.49 -3.67
N GLY A 785 26.11 -0.49 -2.53
CA GLY A 785 26.68 -0.63 -1.19
C GLY A 785 27.55 -1.88 -1.02
N THR A 786 28.40 -1.93 0.01
CA THR A 786 29.49 -2.93 0.17
C THR A 786 29.10 -4.35 -0.22
N ASN A 787 27.98 -4.85 0.31
CA ASN A 787 27.53 -6.23 0.11
C ASN A 787 26.71 -6.49 -1.18
N ALA A 788 26.54 -5.51 -2.08
CA ALA A 788 25.88 -5.73 -3.36
C ALA A 788 26.82 -6.40 -4.39
N SER A 789 26.38 -7.50 -5.00
CA SER A 789 27.09 -8.28 -6.03
C SER A 789 26.16 -8.65 -7.21
N ASP A 790 26.70 -9.17 -8.31
CA ASP A 790 25.92 -9.66 -9.48
C ASP A 790 24.80 -8.70 -9.93
N ILE A 791 25.19 -7.42 -10.16
CA ILE A 791 24.32 -6.37 -10.68
C ILE A 791 24.71 -6.09 -12.13
N THR A 792 23.73 -6.06 -13.03
CA THR A 792 23.92 -5.67 -14.43
C THR A 792 23.22 -4.34 -14.67
N ILE A 793 23.93 -3.34 -15.20
CA ILE A 793 23.37 -2.04 -15.59
C ILE A 793 23.39 -1.95 -17.11
N ILE A 794 22.25 -1.68 -17.73
CA ILE A 794 22.07 -1.66 -19.19
C ILE A 794 21.44 -0.33 -19.60
N ASP A 795 22.10 0.37 -20.53
CA ASP A 795 21.60 1.57 -21.23
C ASP A 795 21.12 2.74 -20.32
N ALA A 796 21.54 2.75 -19.06
CA ALA A 796 21.22 3.83 -18.11
C ALA A 796 21.83 5.18 -18.50
N ASN A 797 21.00 6.23 -18.46
CA ASN A 797 21.40 7.63 -18.57
C ASN A 797 21.54 8.25 -17.17
N VAL A 798 22.65 8.92 -16.89
CA VAL A 798 22.95 9.47 -15.55
C VAL A 798 23.60 10.84 -15.69
N ASP A 799 22.92 11.88 -15.22
CA ASP A 799 23.35 13.29 -15.36
C ASP A 799 23.30 14.08 -14.03
N GLY A 800 24.12 15.11 -13.91
CA GLY A 800 24.16 16.04 -12.78
C GLY A 800 24.80 15.54 -11.47
N PHE A 801 24.91 14.23 -11.25
CA PHE A 801 25.48 13.66 -10.02
C PHE A 801 26.99 13.90 -9.87
N LYS A 802 27.48 13.93 -8.62
CA LYS A 802 28.91 13.98 -8.31
C LYS A 802 29.62 12.71 -8.78
N ASP A 803 29.05 11.55 -8.48
CA ASP A 803 29.53 10.24 -8.91
C ASP A 803 28.40 9.52 -9.67
N GLY A 804 28.58 9.26 -10.96
CA GLY A 804 27.51 8.69 -11.79
C GLY A 804 27.12 7.26 -11.38
N ILE A 805 28.12 6.38 -11.23
CA ILE A 805 27.95 5.04 -10.67
C ILE A 805 29.04 4.83 -9.62
N ASP A 806 28.64 4.59 -8.38
CA ASP A 806 29.53 4.32 -7.26
C ASP A 806 29.58 2.81 -6.99
N LEU A 807 30.75 2.22 -7.28
CA LEU A 807 31.07 0.81 -7.11
C LEU A 807 32.10 0.57 -6.00
N ASN A 808 32.46 1.60 -5.21
CA ASN A 808 33.53 1.51 -4.22
C ASN A 808 33.16 0.49 -3.13
N LYS A 809 34.05 -0.48 -2.87
CA LYS A 809 33.82 -1.51 -1.86
C LYS A 809 34.74 -1.29 -0.67
N THR A 810 34.17 -1.03 0.51
CA THR A 810 34.92 -0.89 1.76
C THR A 810 34.75 -2.14 2.60
N PHE A 811 35.84 -2.79 2.98
CA PHE A 811 35.85 -4.03 3.75
C PHE A 811 36.82 -3.93 4.94
N VAL A 812 36.52 -4.63 6.02
CA VAL A 812 37.44 -4.77 7.16
C VAL A 812 38.28 -6.03 6.96
N ASP A 813 39.61 -5.90 7.05
CA ASP A 813 40.50 -7.06 6.96
C ASP A 813 40.57 -7.84 8.30
N GLY A 814 41.13 -9.04 8.27
CA GLY A 814 41.30 -9.88 9.48
C GLY A 814 42.26 -9.31 10.55
N ALA A 815 42.81 -8.11 10.36
CA ALA A 815 43.55 -7.35 11.35
C ALA A 815 42.78 -6.11 11.86
N GLY A 816 41.52 -5.91 11.43
CA GLY A 816 40.65 -4.81 11.83
C GLY A 816 40.88 -3.51 11.05
N ASN A 817 41.62 -3.53 9.93
CA ASN A 817 41.79 -2.32 9.12
C ASN A 817 40.67 -2.18 8.11
N THR A 818 40.04 -1.00 8.07
CA THR A 818 39.15 -0.58 6.99
C THR A 818 39.97 -0.36 5.72
N ASN A 819 39.72 -1.16 4.69
CA ASN A 819 40.33 -1.08 3.37
C ASN A 819 39.26 -0.75 2.34
N THR A 820 39.49 0.24 1.48
CA THR A 820 38.60 0.51 0.33
C THR A 820 39.27 0.01 -0.94
N ILE A 821 38.55 -0.80 -1.71
CA ILE A 821 38.83 -1.05 -3.12
C ILE A 821 38.13 0.07 -3.90
N PRO A 822 38.87 1.06 -4.42
CA PRO A 822 38.27 2.05 -5.30
C PRO A 822 37.86 1.38 -6.62
N ALA A 823 36.76 1.88 -7.20
CA ALA A 823 36.28 1.50 -8.52
C ALA A 823 37.26 1.84 -9.66
#